data_AF-A0A959M0Y7-F1
#
_entry.id   AF-A0A959M0Y7-F1
#
_cell.length_a   1.000
_cell.length_b   1.000
_cell.length_c   1.000
_cell.angle_alpha   90.00
_cell.angle_beta   90.00
_cell.angle_gamma   90.00
#
_symmetry.space_group_name_H-M   'P 1'
#
loop_
_entity.id
_entity.type
_entity.pdbx_description
1 polymer ?
#
loop_
_entity_poly.entity_id
_entity_poly.type
_entity_poly.pdbx_seq_one_letter_code
_entity_poly.pdbx_strand_id
1 'polypeptide(L)'
;MSIIKQFENDLRLILLMTGLAVFGAACSNAPVSSVPDKSSNQEMAALLDSLRQATNPMDNYSLNSRRAEILAAKVANAKDVNARIETRFQMAAEYLRAGQTDRAITELSGLIQTLEGYGLGLDDQTKIMYSMQALAYLRMGEQENCLGQPNPAACILPLSPEGVHQFKRGSETAIQLYEKILESFPDDRQLQWLLNLAYMTIGEYPQGVPKKWLIDPKSFESEESGFSNWKDEANKLGVDIKGLSGSVCMEDFNNDGLLDLFVSSYGLNDPCKFLINTGSGFRDASAAAGLEGISGGLNVTHADYNNDGFMDVLVLRGAWFNKGGAIPNSLLRNNGDETFTDVTKEAGLLSFHPTQTATWADFNNDGHLDLYIGNETTNSNGTRLIHPCEFYLNNGNGTFSEMAASLGIAEEAWVKAVVSGDYNGDGLMDIYVSVLGGINKLYRNAGSQGGLPQKFEEVAAAAGIQNPVMSFPAWFWDYDQDGLEDLFVISYDFRELGEIGAFQKLDYEDKLAGQIEYPALYHNTGDGTFTNATGSANLSHAIFGMGSNYGDLNSDGYPDFYIGTGSPDFGSVVPNRMFLNKGGTAFTEVTMNGFAHIQKGHGIAFGDIDNDGDQDVYAVMGGAYEGDVSRNVLFENPGTGSNWINIQLEGTSANRCAIGARIKLDILEADGTSHSLYRTVRTGGSFGSSPLRQFFGMGQAQAIQAISIYWPGKKEPQVHSGEIKLNQFIRIKEGRKEIEYLSNPKVQ
;
A
#
# COMPACT_ATOMS: atom_id res chain seq x y z
N MET A 1 17.08 29.69 24.54
CA MET A 1 15.77 29.66 25.26
C MET A 1 14.56 29.89 24.34
N SER A 2 14.66 29.64 23.03
CA SER A 2 13.50 29.41 22.13
C SER A 2 13.76 28.28 21.12
N ILE A 3 14.79 27.46 21.37
CA ILE A 3 15.39 26.53 20.38
C ILE A 3 14.83 25.10 20.48
N ILE A 4 14.04 24.79 21.53
CA ILE A 4 13.44 23.46 21.73
C ILE A 4 11.95 23.43 21.33
N LYS A 5 11.31 24.59 21.11
CA LYS A 5 9.95 24.66 20.53
C LYS A 5 9.92 24.88 19.03
N GLN A 6 11.08 25.10 18.40
CA GLN A 6 11.18 25.39 16.97
C GLN A 6 11.27 24.09 16.14
N PHE A 7 11.96 23.05 16.66
CA PHE A 7 12.02 21.74 15.99
C PHE A 7 10.68 20.99 15.95
N GLU A 8 9.76 21.28 16.88
CA GLU A 8 8.36 20.80 16.83
C GLU A 8 7.42 21.70 16.00
N ASN A 9 7.84 22.91 15.61
CA ASN A 9 6.99 23.88 14.89
C ASN A 9 7.47 24.23 13.47
N ASP A 10 8.63 23.76 13.02
CA ASP A 10 9.16 24.05 11.68
C ASP A 10 8.46 23.28 10.52
N LEU A 11 7.27 22.74 10.79
CA LEU A 11 6.26 22.41 9.80
C LEU A 11 5.34 23.62 9.44
N ARG A 12 5.71 24.86 9.85
CA ARG A 12 4.98 26.08 9.47
C ARG A 12 5.85 27.22 8.92
N LEU A 13 5.74 27.38 7.59
CA LEU A 13 5.82 28.63 6.80
C LEU A 13 7.22 29.24 6.47
N ILE A 14 7.58 29.22 5.18
CA ILE A 14 8.41 30.27 4.55
C ILE A 14 7.80 30.65 3.18
N LEU A 15 7.48 31.94 2.99
CA LEU A 15 7.27 32.57 1.68
C LEU A 15 7.58 34.07 1.79
N LEU A 16 8.41 34.59 0.89
CA LEU A 16 8.15 35.79 0.06
C LEU A 16 9.41 36.25 -0.70
N MET A 17 9.34 36.26 -2.03
CA MET A 17 9.24 37.51 -2.82
C MET A 17 8.78 37.20 -4.25
N THR A 18 7.68 37.82 -4.66
CA THR A 18 7.14 37.85 -6.02
C THR A 18 7.58 39.14 -6.72
N GLY A 19 7.97 39.03 -8.00
CA GLY A 19 8.19 40.15 -8.89
C GLY A 19 7.39 39.96 -10.17
N LEU A 20 6.40 40.83 -10.40
CA LEU A 20 5.59 40.93 -11.61
C LEU A 20 6.45 41.26 -12.85
N ALA A 21 6.18 40.60 -13.96
CA ALA A 21 6.37 41.16 -15.29
C ALA A 21 5.24 40.70 -16.22
N VAL A 22 4.33 41.63 -16.51
CA VAL A 22 3.34 41.56 -17.57
C VAL A 22 4.03 41.97 -18.87
N PHE A 23 3.96 41.14 -19.91
CA PHE A 23 4.18 41.60 -21.29
C PHE A 23 3.07 41.06 -22.20
N GLY A 24 2.43 42.02 -22.88
CA GLY A 24 1.28 41.81 -23.74
C GLY A 24 1.62 41.08 -25.04
N ALA A 25 0.68 40.23 -25.46
CA ALA A 25 0.69 39.59 -26.76
C ALA A 25 0.32 40.60 -27.85
N ALA A 26 1.15 40.67 -28.89
CA ALA A 26 0.79 41.24 -30.18
C ALA A 26 0.62 40.08 -31.17
N CYS A 27 -0.56 39.99 -31.78
CA CYS A 27 -0.89 39.01 -32.81
C CYS A 27 -0.01 39.18 -34.05
N SER A 28 0.48 38.06 -34.60
CA SER A 28 0.74 37.96 -36.04
C SER A 28 0.40 36.54 -36.50
N ASN A 29 -0.49 36.47 -37.50
CA ASN A 29 -0.91 35.24 -38.16
C ASN A 29 0.19 34.73 -39.09
N ALA A 30 0.60 33.48 -38.92
CA ALA A 30 1.34 32.69 -39.90
C ALA A 30 0.73 31.27 -39.94
N PRO A 31 0.77 30.59 -41.10
CA PRO A 31 -0.18 29.53 -41.43
C PRO A 31 0.09 28.26 -40.62
N VAL A 32 -1.01 27.63 -40.21
CA VAL A 32 -1.05 26.33 -39.52
C VAL A 32 -0.41 25.29 -40.44
N SER A 33 0.83 24.92 -40.15
CA SER A 33 1.37 23.62 -40.55
C SER A 33 0.83 22.60 -39.57
N SER A 34 0.11 21.60 -40.07
CA SER A 34 -0.37 20.45 -39.31
C SER A 34 0.75 19.84 -38.46
N VAL A 35 0.71 20.11 -37.16
CA VAL A 35 1.48 19.36 -36.15
C VAL A 35 0.93 17.93 -36.18
N PRO A 36 1.76 16.88 -36.22
CA PRO A 36 1.26 15.52 -36.10
C PRO A 36 0.52 15.40 -34.76
N ASP A 37 -0.72 14.91 -34.78
CA ASP A 37 -1.48 14.59 -33.57
C ASP A 37 -0.61 13.71 -32.68
N LYS A 38 -0.30 14.19 -31.47
CA LYS A 38 0.35 13.35 -30.45
C LYS A 38 -0.68 12.32 -29.99
N SER A 39 -0.26 11.08 -29.76
CA SER A 39 -1.17 10.10 -29.12
C SER A 39 -1.54 10.59 -27.70
N SER A 40 -2.70 10.19 -27.18
CA SER A 40 -3.16 10.62 -25.85
C SER A 40 -2.14 10.30 -24.74
N ASN A 41 -1.43 9.17 -24.84
CA ASN A 41 -0.32 8.81 -23.94
C ASN A 41 0.78 9.88 -23.96
N GLN A 42 1.17 10.38 -25.14
CA GLN A 42 2.19 11.43 -25.27
C GLN A 42 1.71 12.78 -24.73
N GLU A 43 0.41 13.07 -24.83
CA GLU A 43 -0.17 14.27 -24.20
C GLU A 43 -0.09 14.18 -22.68
N MET A 44 -0.52 13.05 -22.09
CA MET A 44 -0.44 12.86 -20.64
C MET A 44 1.01 12.86 -20.15
N ALA A 45 1.91 12.12 -20.82
CA ALA A 45 3.33 12.10 -20.47
C ALA A 45 3.94 13.52 -20.48
N ALA A 46 3.62 14.34 -21.49
CA ALA A 46 4.08 15.72 -21.55
C ALA A 46 3.49 16.60 -20.43
N LEU A 47 2.23 16.37 -20.04
CA LEU A 47 1.60 17.06 -18.92
C LEU A 47 2.29 16.72 -17.59
N LEU A 48 2.49 15.43 -17.32
CA LEU A 48 3.19 14.95 -16.12
C LEU A 48 4.62 15.50 -16.04
N ASP A 49 5.35 15.46 -17.17
CA ASP A 49 6.71 16.02 -17.27
C ASP A 49 6.74 17.53 -16.94
N SER A 50 5.79 18.29 -17.48
CA SER A 50 5.65 19.73 -17.22
C SER A 50 5.35 20.02 -15.75
N LEU A 51 4.43 19.28 -15.12
CA LEU A 51 4.08 19.46 -13.71
C LEU A 51 5.27 19.14 -12.79
N ARG A 52 6.00 18.06 -13.09
CA ARG A 52 7.23 17.71 -12.38
C ARG A 52 8.26 18.84 -12.46
N GLN A 53 8.53 19.37 -13.66
CA GLN A 53 9.51 20.45 -13.82
C GLN A 53 9.11 21.70 -13.03
N ALA A 54 7.81 22.01 -12.98
CA ALA A 54 7.26 23.12 -12.21
C ALA A 54 7.23 22.88 -10.69
N THR A 55 7.39 21.63 -10.23
CA THR A 55 7.29 21.28 -8.82
C THR A 55 8.41 21.91 -8.01
N ASN A 56 8.02 22.63 -6.96
CA ASN A 56 8.91 23.18 -5.96
C ASN A 56 9.46 22.05 -5.07
N PRO A 57 10.79 21.86 -4.98
CA PRO A 57 11.39 20.84 -4.12
C PRO A 57 10.97 20.93 -2.65
N MET A 58 10.54 22.09 -2.16
CA MET A 58 10.11 22.24 -0.76
C MET A 58 8.71 21.65 -0.50
N ASP A 59 7.94 21.36 -1.54
CA ASP A 59 6.55 20.89 -1.41
C ASP A 59 6.41 19.37 -1.65
N ASN A 60 7.48 18.62 -1.92
CA ASN A 60 7.39 17.19 -2.29
C ASN A 60 8.43 16.32 -1.58
N TYR A 61 8.02 15.27 -0.85
CA TYR A 61 8.93 14.41 -0.09
C TYR A 61 10.08 13.80 -0.91
N SER A 62 9.83 13.40 -2.16
CA SER A 62 10.77 12.69 -3.04
C SER A 62 11.77 13.58 -3.79
N LEU A 63 11.90 14.88 -3.46
CA LEU A 63 12.85 15.80 -4.13
C LEU A 63 14.05 16.18 -3.24
N ASN A 64 14.58 15.21 -2.48
CA ASN A 64 15.65 15.41 -1.50
C ASN A 64 16.95 15.92 -2.11
N SER A 65 17.40 15.35 -3.24
CA SER A 65 18.63 15.77 -3.92
C SER A 65 18.58 17.24 -4.32
N ARG A 66 17.45 17.70 -4.87
CA ARG A 66 17.25 19.11 -5.24
C ARG A 66 17.21 20.03 -4.00
N ARG A 67 16.60 19.58 -2.89
CA ARG A 67 16.65 20.32 -1.62
C ARG A 67 18.07 20.42 -1.07
N ALA A 68 18.85 19.35 -1.13
CA ALA A 68 20.24 19.35 -0.69
C ALA A 68 21.08 20.36 -1.48
N GLU A 69 20.89 20.48 -2.80
CA GLU A 69 21.56 21.49 -3.63
C GLU A 69 21.19 22.93 -3.23
N ILE A 70 19.91 23.20 -2.95
CA ILE A 70 19.44 24.50 -2.46
C ILE A 70 20.11 24.85 -1.12
N LEU A 71 20.19 23.87 -0.21
CA LEU A 71 20.83 24.05 1.10
C LEU A 71 22.34 24.25 0.97
N ALA A 72 23.02 23.52 0.08
CA ALA A 72 24.44 23.70 -0.20
C ALA A 72 24.76 25.13 -0.67
N ALA A 73 23.94 25.69 -1.56
CA ALA A 73 24.07 27.07 -1.99
C ALA A 73 23.86 28.07 -0.84
N LYS A 74 22.94 27.78 0.11
CA LYS A 74 22.74 28.61 1.31
C LYS A 74 23.94 28.54 2.25
N VAL A 75 24.52 27.36 2.47
CA VAL A 75 25.73 27.18 3.30
C VAL A 75 26.89 28.02 2.78
N ALA A 76 27.14 28.01 1.47
CA ALA A 76 28.21 28.79 0.84
C ALA A 76 28.08 30.31 1.08
N ASN A 77 26.86 30.80 1.29
CA ASN A 77 26.55 32.22 1.48
C ASN A 77 26.28 32.62 2.94
N ALA A 78 26.23 31.64 3.87
CA ALA A 78 25.92 31.90 5.27
C ALA A 78 27.05 32.68 5.95
N LYS A 79 26.73 33.87 6.47
CA LYS A 79 27.70 34.74 7.18
C LYS A 79 27.79 34.47 8.68
N ASP A 80 26.69 34.00 9.27
CA ASP A 80 26.60 33.64 10.68
C ASP A 80 26.99 32.17 10.91
N VAL A 81 27.75 31.90 11.97
CA VAL A 81 28.29 30.57 12.26
C VAL A 81 27.18 29.61 12.69
N ASN A 82 26.22 30.07 13.49
CA ASN A 82 25.12 29.24 13.97
C ASN A 82 24.18 28.86 12.82
N ALA A 83 23.79 29.84 12.01
CA ALA A 83 22.99 29.61 10.80
C ALA A 83 23.72 28.67 9.82
N ARG A 84 25.05 28.76 9.72
CA ARG A 84 25.85 27.84 8.88
C ARG A 84 25.81 26.42 9.42
N ILE A 85 25.96 26.22 10.73
CA ILE A 85 25.87 24.89 11.38
C ILE A 85 24.49 24.28 11.15
N GLU A 86 23.43 25.04 11.42
CA GLU A 86 22.05 24.60 11.24
C GLU A 86 21.74 24.21 9.78
N THR A 87 22.11 25.07 8.83
CA THR A 87 21.88 24.79 7.40
C THR A 87 22.69 23.58 6.93
N ARG A 88 23.93 23.40 7.43
CA ARG A 88 24.73 22.20 7.13
C ARG A 88 24.09 20.93 7.69
N PHE A 89 23.49 20.99 8.89
CA PHE A 89 22.78 19.85 9.45
C PHE A 89 21.54 19.49 8.63
N GLN A 90 20.73 20.48 8.25
CA GLN A 90 19.59 20.28 7.34
C GLN A 90 20.04 19.70 5.99
N MET A 91 21.14 20.19 5.44
CA MET A 91 21.73 19.67 4.20
C MET A 91 22.16 18.21 4.35
N ALA A 92 22.79 17.84 5.47
CA ALA A 92 23.18 16.46 5.73
C ALA A 92 21.96 15.52 5.85
N ALA A 93 20.88 15.99 6.49
CA ALA A 93 19.61 15.25 6.54
C ALA A 93 19.02 15.02 5.15
N GLU A 94 19.03 16.04 4.28
CA GLU A 94 18.57 15.89 2.89
C GLU A 94 19.50 15.00 2.05
N TYR A 95 20.82 15.02 2.27
CA TYR A 95 21.71 14.04 1.64
C TYR A 95 21.39 12.61 2.06
N LEU A 96 21.11 12.38 3.35
CA LEU A 96 20.74 11.04 3.83
C LEU A 96 19.44 10.57 3.19
N ARG A 97 18.40 11.42 3.22
CA ARG A 97 17.12 11.14 2.58
C ARG A 97 17.21 11.05 1.05
N ALA A 98 18.22 11.64 0.43
CA ALA A 98 18.54 11.49 -0.99
C ALA A 98 19.24 10.16 -1.33
N GLY A 99 19.54 9.32 -0.34
CA GLY A 99 20.38 8.13 -0.50
C GLY A 99 21.86 8.44 -0.71
N GLN A 100 22.28 9.71 -0.57
CA GLN A 100 23.68 10.16 -0.68
C GLN A 100 24.41 9.97 0.67
N THR A 101 24.40 8.75 1.17
CA THR A 101 24.77 8.41 2.55
C THR A 101 26.21 8.80 2.91
N ASP A 102 27.17 8.61 2.01
CA ASP A 102 28.56 9.02 2.21
C ASP A 102 28.71 10.54 2.43
N ARG A 103 27.93 11.34 1.68
CA ARG A 103 27.93 12.81 1.82
C ARG A 103 27.32 13.22 3.14
N ALA A 104 26.21 12.60 3.54
CA ALA A 104 25.58 12.84 4.83
C ALA A 104 26.55 12.54 5.99
N ILE A 105 27.20 11.37 5.96
CA ILE A 105 28.19 10.97 6.97
C ILE A 105 29.35 11.95 7.04
N THR A 106 29.88 12.37 5.89
CA THR A 106 30.99 13.33 5.83
C THR A 106 30.61 14.67 6.48
N GLU A 107 29.42 15.19 6.16
CA GLU A 107 28.95 16.45 6.73
C GLU A 107 28.66 16.33 8.24
N LEU A 108 27.99 15.26 8.68
CA LEU A 108 27.68 15.02 10.08
C LEU A 108 28.97 14.86 10.91
N SER A 109 29.94 14.10 10.40
CA SER A 109 31.24 13.90 11.07
C SER A 109 31.98 15.24 11.23
N GLY A 110 31.99 16.06 10.19
CA GLY A 110 32.62 17.39 10.23
C GLY A 110 31.91 18.35 11.19
N LEU A 111 30.58 18.30 11.30
CA LEU A 111 29.80 19.10 12.26
C LEU A 111 30.08 18.67 13.70
N ILE A 112 30.03 17.36 13.97
CA ILE A 112 30.32 16.79 15.29
C ILE A 112 31.74 17.16 15.73
N GLN A 113 32.73 16.97 14.87
CA GLN A 113 34.12 17.35 15.16
C GLN A 113 34.27 18.85 15.47
N THR A 114 33.53 19.70 14.75
CA THR A 114 33.54 21.15 14.98
C THR A 114 32.99 21.48 16.37
N LEU A 115 31.87 20.88 16.77
CA LEU A 115 31.23 21.11 18.06
C LEU A 115 32.09 20.57 19.22
N GLU A 116 32.66 19.38 19.07
CA GLU A 116 33.59 18.81 20.05
C GLU A 116 34.83 19.71 20.22
N GLY A 117 35.31 20.33 19.14
CA GLY A 117 36.38 21.34 19.19
C GLY A 117 36.03 22.59 19.99
N TYR A 118 34.74 22.92 20.13
CA TYR A 118 34.23 23.99 21.01
C TYR A 118 33.90 23.49 22.43
N GLY A 119 34.17 22.22 22.74
CA GLY A 119 33.83 21.60 24.03
C GLY A 119 32.35 21.20 24.15
N LEU A 120 31.61 21.18 23.03
CA LEU A 120 30.22 20.73 22.96
C LEU A 120 30.19 19.28 22.48
N GLY A 121 30.25 18.35 23.44
CA GLY A 121 30.12 16.91 23.18
C GLY A 121 28.66 16.45 23.17
N LEU A 122 28.46 15.13 23.26
CA LEU A 122 27.14 14.52 23.33
C LEU A 122 26.35 15.00 24.56
N ASP A 123 25.21 15.62 24.30
CA ASP A 123 24.20 16.09 25.26
C ASP A 123 22.81 16.13 24.60
N ASP A 124 21.79 16.62 25.31
CA ASP A 124 20.41 16.70 24.80
C ASP A 124 20.30 17.47 23.48
N GLN A 125 21.13 18.50 23.28
CA GLN A 125 21.05 19.39 22.12
C GLN A 125 21.76 18.79 20.90
N THR A 126 22.85 18.07 21.13
CA THR A 126 23.70 17.52 20.08
C THR A 126 23.34 16.08 19.72
N LYS A 127 22.60 15.36 20.59
CA LYS A 127 22.15 13.98 20.39
C LYS A 127 21.61 13.72 18.99
N ILE A 128 20.77 14.61 18.46
CA ILE A 128 20.15 14.44 17.13
C ILE A 128 21.17 14.28 16.00
N MET A 129 22.33 14.96 16.08
CA MET A 129 23.41 14.81 15.09
C MET A 129 24.09 13.44 15.21
N TYR A 130 24.35 12.98 16.43
CA TYR A 130 24.92 11.65 16.66
C TYR A 130 23.94 10.54 16.24
N SER A 131 22.65 10.66 16.58
CA SER A 131 21.60 9.72 16.17
C SER A 131 21.47 9.65 14.66
N MET A 132 21.47 10.80 13.97
CA MET A 132 21.41 10.86 12.51
C MET A 132 22.67 10.27 11.86
N GLN A 133 23.86 10.47 12.45
CA GLN A 133 25.09 9.85 11.98
C GLN A 133 25.03 8.32 12.14
N ALA A 134 24.56 7.83 13.28
CA ALA A 134 24.39 6.40 13.51
C ALA A 134 23.39 5.78 12.53
N LEU A 135 22.25 6.44 12.30
CA LEU A 135 21.27 6.03 11.29
C LEU A 135 21.87 6.04 9.87
N ALA A 136 22.67 7.04 9.51
CA ALA A 136 23.34 7.08 8.21
C ALA A 136 24.27 5.87 8.01
N TYR A 137 25.01 5.46 9.04
CA TYR A 137 25.84 4.25 8.99
C TYR A 137 25.01 2.96 8.91
N LEU A 138 23.89 2.87 9.63
CA LEU A 138 22.98 1.72 9.51
C LEU A 138 22.44 1.60 8.08
N ARG A 139 21.98 2.72 7.50
CA ARG A 139 21.45 2.80 6.14
C ARG A 139 22.52 2.54 5.07
N MET A 140 23.79 2.91 5.32
CA MET A 140 24.91 2.49 4.47
C MET A 140 25.04 0.97 4.43
N GLY A 141 24.98 0.30 5.58
CA GLY A 141 25.01 -1.16 5.65
C GLY A 141 23.89 -1.79 4.82
N GLU A 142 22.68 -1.28 4.95
CA GLU A 142 21.54 -1.72 4.15
C GLU A 142 21.73 -1.50 2.63
N GLN A 143 22.19 -0.31 2.22
CA GLN A 143 22.44 0.00 0.81
C GLN A 143 23.49 -0.92 0.20
N GLU A 144 24.58 -1.21 0.92
CA GLU A 144 25.66 -2.07 0.45
C GLU A 144 25.25 -3.54 0.37
N ASN A 145 24.40 -4.00 1.30
CA ASN A 145 24.06 -5.41 1.44
C ASN A 145 22.67 -5.75 0.87
N CYS A 146 21.59 -5.16 1.39
CA CYS A 146 20.23 -5.50 0.93
C CYS A 146 19.96 -5.00 -0.51
N LEU A 147 20.40 -3.79 -0.87
CA LEU A 147 20.20 -3.26 -2.22
C LEU A 147 21.30 -3.67 -3.21
N GLY A 148 22.56 -3.66 -2.72
CA GLY A 148 23.75 -3.95 -3.51
C GLY A 148 24.01 -5.44 -3.74
N GLN A 149 23.53 -6.31 -2.85
CA GLN A 149 23.69 -7.76 -2.91
C GLN A 149 22.38 -8.50 -2.56
N PRO A 150 21.31 -8.32 -3.37
CA PRO A 150 20.02 -8.90 -3.06
C PRO A 150 20.11 -10.42 -2.96
N ASN A 151 19.45 -10.98 -1.96
CA ASN A 151 19.26 -12.41 -1.78
C ASN A 151 17.96 -12.68 -1.02
N PRO A 152 17.38 -13.88 -1.11
CA PRO A 152 16.07 -14.22 -0.51
C PRO A 152 15.95 -14.05 1.01
N ALA A 153 17.06 -13.88 1.74
CA ALA A 153 17.07 -13.69 3.20
C ALA A 153 17.49 -12.27 3.61
N ALA A 154 17.85 -11.41 2.65
CA ALA A 154 18.28 -10.05 2.94
C ALA A 154 17.14 -9.25 3.58
N CYS A 155 17.43 -8.55 4.66
CA CYS A 155 16.46 -7.66 5.30
C CYS A 155 15.15 -8.34 5.80
N ILE A 156 15.16 -9.66 6.04
CA ILE A 156 14.02 -10.40 6.63
C ILE A 156 14.40 -10.91 8.02
N LEU A 157 13.57 -10.63 9.03
CA LEU A 157 13.79 -11.12 10.40
C LEU A 157 13.16 -12.52 10.64
N PRO A 158 13.74 -13.31 11.57
CA PRO A 158 15.10 -13.17 12.08
C PRO A 158 16.13 -13.37 10.96
N LEU A 159 17.21 -12.59 10.94
CA LEU A 159 18.22 -12.70 9.89
C LEU A 159 18.89 -14.08 9.95
N SER A 160 18.70 -14.86 8.90
CA SER A 160 19.42 -16.12 8.70
C SER A 160 20.91 -15.85 8.44
N PRO A 161 21.80 -16.85 8.50
CA PRO A 161 23.21 -16.68 8.14
C PRO A 161 23.43 -16.06 6.75
N GLU A 162 22.54 -16.33 5.80
CA GLU A 162 22.55 -15.76 4.44
C GLU A 162 22.11 -14.28 4.40
N GLY A 163 21.27 -13.86 5.35
CA GLY A 163 20.83 -12.47 5.52
C GLY A 163 21.83 -11.56 6.24
N VAL A 164 22.87 -12.13 6.86
CA VAL A 164 23.93 -11.35 7.54
C VAL A 164 24.74 -10.54 6.52
N HIS A 165 24.98 -9.27 6.84
CA HIS A 165 25.74 -8.35 6.00
C HIS A 165 27.17 -8.84 5.76
N GLN A 166 27.58 -8.83 4.48
CA GLN A 166 28.96 -9.02 4.06
C GLN A 166 29.79 -7.76 4.34
N PHE A 167 29.24 -6.59 4.00
CA PHE A 167 29.84 -5.29 4.31
C PHE A 167 29.37 -4.80 5.69
N LYS A 168 30.10 -5.18 6.73
CA LYS A 168 29.73 -4.92 8.13
C LYS A 168 30.04 -3.50 8.62
N ARG A 169 30.90 -2.75 7.91
CA ARG A 169 31.41 -1.44 8.34
C ARG A 169 30.33 -0.44 8.74
N GLY A 170 29.21 -0.44 8.02
CA GLY A 170 28.06 0.42 8.31
C GLY A 170 27.46 0.08 9.67
N SER A 171 27.00 -1.16 9.82
CA SER A 171 26.39 -1.65 11.06
C SER A 171 27.34 -1.62 12.27
N GLU A 172 28.62 -1.98 12.10
CA GLU A 172 29.63 -1.91 13.17
C GLU A 172 29.82 -0.47 13.70
N THR A 173 29.86 0.51 12.80
CA THR A 173 29.99 1.92 13.19
C THR A 173 28.71 2.45 13.81
N ALA A 174 27.54 2.04 13.28
CA ALA A 174 26.24 2.37 13.85
C ALA A 174 26.12 1.84 15.29
N ILE A 175 26.52 0.59 15.55
CA ILE A 175 26.55 -0.01 16.90
C ILE A 175 27.37 0.86 17.86
N GLN A 176 28.61 1.21 17.50
CA GLN A 176 29.48 2.02 18.36
C GLN A 176 28.84 3.37 18.71
N LEU A 177 28.17 4.01 17.74
CA LEU A 177 27.48 5.27 17.96
C LEU A 177 26.22 5.10 18.81
N TYR A 178 25.40 4.07 18.55
CA TYR A 178 24.21 3.78 19.34
C TYR A 178 24.57 3.47 20.80
N GLU A 179 25.56 2.64 21.06
CA GLU A 179 26.05 2.36 22.42
C GLU A 179 26.52 3.65 23.11
N LYS A 180 27.32 4.48 22.43
CA LYS A 180 27.77 5.78 22.95
C LYS A 180 26.60 6.68 23.33
N ILE A 181 25.57 6.75 22.49
CA ILE A 181 24.38 7.56 22.75
C ILE A 181 23.59 6.99 23.94
N LEU A 182 23.34 5.69 23.94
CA LEU A 182 22.54 5.02 24.96
C LEU A 182 23.19 5.01 26.35
N GLU A 183 24.52 5.11 26.47
CA GLU A 183 25.16 5.34 27.78
C GLU A 183 24.71 6.66 28.43
N SER A 184 24.43 7.69 27.62
CA SER A 184 23.93 8.98 28.11
C SER A 184 22.40 9.07 28.11
N PHE A 185 21.74 8.34 27.21
CA PHE A 185 20.30 8.33 27.00
C PHE A 185 19.73 6.91 27.06
N PRO A 186 19.81 6.22 28.21
CA PRO A 186 19.54 4.78 28.31
C PRO A 186 18.08 4.41 28.06
N ASP A 187 17.15 5.37 28.12
CA ASP A 187 15.71 5.16 27.94
C ASP A 187 15.24 5.41 26.49
N ASP A 188 16.14 5.70 25.55
CA ASP A 188 15.80 5.90 24.14
C ASP A 188 15.44 4.55 23.48
N ARG A 189 14.14 4.31 23.32
CA ARG A 189 13.60 3.02 22.84
C ARG A 189 13.82 2.82 21.34
N GLN A 190 13.78 3.88 20.56
CA GLN A 190 14.06 3.84 19.12
C GLN A 190 15.50 3.38 18.89
N LEU A 191 16.46 3.97 19.61
CA LEU A 191 17.87 3.59 19.47
C LEU A 191 18.16 2.21 20.06
N GLN A 192 17.46 1.79 21.12
CA GLN A 192 17.55 0.41 21.61
C GLN A 192 17.08 -0.60 20.56
N TRP A 193 15.98 -0.32 19.85
CA TRP A 193 15.53 -1.13 18.71
C TRP A 193 16.59 -1.20 17.61
N LEU A 194 17.03 -0.05 17.10
CA LEU A 194 18.01 0.02 16.02
C LEU A 194 19.36 -0.60 16.39
N LEU A 195 19.77 -0.54 17.67
CA LEU A 195 20.96 -1.24 18.17
C LEU A 195 20.84 -2.76 18.01
N ASN A 196 19.73 -3.35 18.47
CA ASN A 196 19.51 -4.80 18.36
C ASN A 196 19.47 -5.24 16.90
N LEU A 197 18.79 -4.47 16.05
CA LEU A 197 18.76 -4.71 14.61
C LEU A 197 20.18 -4.64 14.01
N ALA A 198 20.98 -3.64 14.35
CA ALA A 198 22.36 -3.53 13.87
C ALA A 198 23.20 -4.75 14.27
N TYR A 199 23.06 -5.26 15.50
CA TYR A 199 23.72 -6.51 15.92
C TYR A 199 23.25 -7.74 15.14
N MET A 200 21.95 -7.84 14.79
CA MET A 200 21.45 -8.91 13.94
C MET A 200 22.10 -8.85 12.56
N THR A 201 22.24 -7.66 11.97
CA THR A 201 22.82 -7.49 10.62
C THR A 201 24.27 -7.95 10.53
N ILE A 202 25.02 -8.00 11.63
CA ILE A 202 26.41 -8.49 11.65
C ILE A 202 26.54 -9.92 12.17
N GLY A 203 25.43 -10.57 12.55
CA GLY A 203 25.39 -11.94 13.06
C GLY A 203 25.87 -12.07 14.51
N GLU A 204 25.79 -11.00 15.31
CA GLU A 204 26.24 -10.98 16.71
C GLU A 204 25.08 -10.92 17.71
N TYR A 205 23.84 -10.82 17.26
CA TYR A 205 22.66 -10.95 18.12
C TYR A 205 22.42 -12.42 18.52
N PRO A 206 22.03 -12.72 19.78
CA PRO A 206 21.85 -11.79 20.89
C PRO A 206 23.12 -11.54 21.73
N GLN A 207 24.18 -12.33 21.56
CA GLN A 207 25.30 -12.40 22.50
C GLN A 207 26.15 -11.11 22.55
N GLY A 208 26.21 -10.37 21.44
CA GLY A 208 26.94 -9.12 21.31
C GLY A 208 26.21 -7.92 21.91
N VAL A 209 24.88 -7.99 22.10
CA VAL A 209 24.10 -6.86 22.61
C VAL A 209 24.32 -6.69 24.11
N PRO A 210 24.60 -5.46 24.62
CA PRO A 210 24.62 -5.20 26.05
C PRO A 210 23.29 -5.59 26.71
N LYS A 211 23.34 -6.43 27.75
CA LYS A 211 22.14 -7.00 28.43
C LYS A 211 21.09 -5.97 28.85
N LYS A 212 21.47 -4.73 29.15
CA LYS A 212 20.57 -3.64 29.55
C LYS A 212 19.67 -3.12 28.42
N TRP A 213 20.03 -3.39 27.17
CA TRP A 213 19.31 -2.94 25.97
C TRP A 213 18.86 -4.10 25.08
N LEU A 214 19.19 -5.34 25.44
CA LEU A 214 18.83 -6.55 24.70
C LEU A 214 17.30 -6.72 24.63
N ILE A 215 16.78 -6.91 23.42
CA ILE A 215 15.43 -7.43 23.18
C ILE A 215 15.50 -8.95 23.33
N ASP A 216 14.52 -9.56 24.01
CA ASP A 216 14.52 -11.00 24.25
C ASP A 216 14.49 -11.78 22.91
N PRO A 217 15.39 -12.75 22.68
CA PRO A 217 15.36 -13.59 21.48
C PRO A 217 14.01 -14.25 21.19
N LYS A 218 13.20 -14.50 22.22
CA LYS A 218 11.85 -15.04 22.07
C LYS A 218 10.92 -14.16 21.24
N SER A 219 11.14 -12.84 21.20
CA SER A 219 10.36 -11.92 20.38
C SER A 219 10.56 -12.14 18.87
N PHE A 220 11.52 -12.98 18.48
CA PHE A 220 11.82 -13.35 17.08
C PHE A 220 11.57 -14.83 16.79
N GLU A 221 10.94 -15.56 17.73
CA GLU A 221 10.48 -16.93 17.51
C GLU A 221 9.08 -16.91 16.88
N SER A 222 8.76 -17.93 16.07
CA SER A 222 7.41 -18.08 15.50
C SER A 222 6.42 -18.51 16.58
N GLU A 223 5.23 -17.90 16.57
CA GLU A 223 4.13 -18.26 17.46
C GLU A 223 3.37 -19.52 16.99
N GLU A 224 3.47 -19.89 15.71
CA GLU A 224 2.74 -21.00 15.11
C GLU A 224 3.67 -22.19 14.80
N SER A 225 3.66 -23.17 15.70
CA SER A 225 4.47 -24.39 15.53
C SER A 225 4.03 -25.17 14.29
N GLY A 226 4.96 -25.42 13.37
CA GLY A 226 4.72 -26.23 12.17
C GLY A 226 4.25 -25.44 10.96
N PHE A 227 4.09 -24.11 11.08
CA PHE A 227 3.90 -23.25 9.93
C PHE A 227 5.20 -23.13 9.12
N SER A 228 5.11 -23.32 7.80
CA SER A 228 6.27 -23.34 6.91
C SER A 228 6.97 -21.99 6.86
N ASN A 229 8.28 -22.00 6.61
CA ASN A 229 9.02 -20.78 6.29
C ASN A 229 8.86 -20.44 4.79
N TRP A 230 8.55 -19.19 4.53
CA TRP A 230 8.39 -18.61 3.22
C TRP A 230 9.67 -17.97 2.72
N LYS A 231 9.79 -17.84 1.40
CA LYS A 231 10.99 -17.29 0.75
C LYS A 231 10.61 -16.20 -0.22
N ASP A 232 11.43 -15.15 -0.27
CA ASP A 232 11.36 -14.17 -1.34
C ASP A 232 12.00 -14.71 -2.62
N GLU A 233 11.18 -14.88 -3.66
CA GLU A 233 11.57 -15.40 -4.96
C GLU A 233 11.53 -14.30 -6.05
N ALA A 234 11.29 -13.04 -5.67
CA ALA A 234 11.11 -11.93 -6.62
C ALA A 234 12.30 -11.74 -7.55
N ASN A 235 13.53 -11.79 -7.02
CA ASN A 235 14.74 -11.59 -7.83
C ASN A 235 14.95 -12.69 -8.87
N LYS A 236 14.66 -13.94 -8.49
CA LYS A 236 14.77 -15.11 -9.38
C LYS A 236 13.75 -15.02 -10.52
N LEU A 237 12.55 -14.55 -10.23
CA LEU A 237 11.45 -14.43 -11.19
C LEU A 237 11.49 -13.13 -12.01
N GLY A 238 12.36 -12.17 -11.64
CA GLY A 238 12.54 -10.91 -12.35
C GLY A 238 11.49 -9.85 -12.01
N VAL A 239 10.88 -9.94 -10.83
CA VAL A 239 9.81 -9.04 -10.35
C VAL A 239 10.24 -8.17 -9.16
N ASP A 240 11.52 -8.18 -8.79
CA ASP A 240 12.12 -7.38 -7.70
C ASP A 240 12.34 -5.92 -8.11
N ILE A 241 11.29 -5.27 -8.61
CA ILE A 241 11.34 -3.89 -9.08
C ILE A 241 11.85 -2.99 -7.96
N LYS A 242 12.88 -2.19 -8.29
CA LYS A 242 13.45 -1.22 -7.38
C LYS A 242 12.70 0.09 -7.49
N GLY A 243 12.14 0.58 -6.39
CA GLY A 243 11.38 1.82 -6.37
C GLY A 243 11.16 2.36 -4.95
N LEU A 244 10.44 3.48 -4.89
CA LEU A 244 9.84 4.04 -3.69
C LEU A 244 8.48 3.37 -3.40
N SER A 245 7.78 3.87 -2.38
CA SER A 245 6.40 3.46 -2.08
C SER A 245 5.51 3.47 -3.33
N GLY A 246 4.56 2.55 -3.40
CA GLY A 246 3.71 2.38 -4.57
C GLY A 246 2.73 1.24 -4.39
N SER A 247 2.24 0.72 -5.51
CA SER A 247 1.11 -0.20 -5.53
C SER A 247 1.24 -1.25 -6.62
N VAL A 248 0.41 -2.29 -6.55
CA VAL A 248 0.38 -3.40 -7.49
C VAL A 248 -1.06 -3.75 -7.88
N CYS A 249 -1.27 -4.08 -9.14
CA CYS A 249 -2.39 -4.87 -9.62
C CYS A 249 -1.86 -6.21 -10.12
N MET A 250 -2.33 -7.31 -9.53
CA MET A 250 -2.09 -8.66 -10.01
C MET A 250 -3.36 -9.15 -10.73
N GLU A 251 -3.27 -9.39 -12.03
CA GLU A 251 -4.42 -9.83 -12.85
C GLU A 251 -3.94 -10.44 -14.18
N ASP A 252 -4.75 -11.27 -14.80
CA ASP A 252 -4.56 -11.79 -16.16
C ASP A 252 -4.90 -10.70 -17.20
N PHE A 253 -3.97 -9.79 -17.46
CA PHE A 253 -4.20 -8.61 -18.31
C PHE A 253 -4.32 -8.96 -19.81
N ASN A 254 -3.72 -10.06 -20.25
CA ASN A 254 -3.71 -10.50 -21.66
C ASN A 254 -4.68 -11.68 -21.94
N ASN A 255 -5.42 -12.15 -20.93
CA ASN A 255 -6.35 -13.28 -20.98
C ASN A 255 -5.68 -14.61 -21.40
N ASP A 256 -4.43 -14.85 -20.99
CA ASP A 256 -3.69 -16.09 -21.27
C ASP A 256 -3.78 -17.15 -20.16
N GLY A 257 -4.41 -16.79 -19.03
CA GLY A 257 -4.61 -17.64 -17.87
C GLY A 257 -3.51 -17.54 -16.81
N LEU A 258 -2.45 -16.76 -17.04
CA LEU A 258 -1.41 -16.45 -16.07
C LEU A 258 -1.64 -15.08 -15.44
N LEU A 259 -1.29 -14.93 -14.16
CA LEU A 259 -1.37 -13.61 -13.51
C LEU A 259 -0.15 -12.77 -13.84
N ASP A 260 -0.39 -11.59 -14.41
CA ASP A 260 0.61 -10.56 -14.70
C ASP A 260 0.67 -9.53 -13.55
N LEU A 261 1.66 -8.63 -13.59
CA LEU A 261 1.80 -7.55 -12.60
C LEU A 261 1.85 -6.17 -13.28
N PHE A 262 0.99 -5.27 -12.83
CA PHE A 262 1.13 -3.83 -13.05
C PHE A 262 1.57 -3.16 -11.75
N VAL A 263 2.77 -2.58 -11.71
CA VAL A 263 3.39 -2.02 -10.51
C VAL A 263 3.61 -0.53 -10.68
N SER A 264 3.31 0.25 -9.64
CA SER A 264 3.63 1.67 -9.59
C SER A 264 4.70 1.97 -8.54
N SER A 265 5.36 3.10 -8.72
CA SER A 265 6.14 3.76 -7.68
C SER A 265 5.86 5.26 -7.74
N TYR A 266 5.81 5.91 -6.58
CA TYR A 266 5.16 7.22 -6.46
C TYR A 266 6.11 8.41 -6.67
N GLY A 267 7.41 8.19 -6.82
CA GLY A 267 8.35 9.25 -7.15
C GLY A 267 7.96 9.92 -8.47
N LEU A 268 8.18 11.23 -8.58
CA LEU A 268 7.71 12.01 -9.74
C LEU A 268 8.29 11.59 -11.11
N ASN A 269 9.33 10.75 -11.11
CA ASN A 269 9.99 10.21 -12.29
C ASN A 269 9.84 8.70 -12.42
N ASP A 270 9.29 8.05 -11.40
CA ASP A 270 9.34 6.60 -11.33
C ASP A 270 8.31 6.07 -12.33
N PRO A 271 8.67 5.14 -13.22
CA PRO A 271 7.76 4.65 -14.24
C PRO A 271 6.75 3.66 -13.64
N CYS A 272 5.56 3.57 -14.23
CA CYS A 272 4.76 2.35 -14.14
C CYS A 272 5.50 1.17 -14.78
N LYS A 273 5.32 -0.02 -14.22
CA LYS A 273 5.86 -1.28 -14.75
C LYS A 273 4.73 -2.24 -15.09
N PHE A 274 4.79 -2.82 -16.29
CA PHE A 274 3.92 -3.91 -16.70
C PHE A 274 4.78 -5.14 -16.98
N LEU A 275 4.60 -6.18 -16.16
CA LEU A 275 5.39 -7.40 -16.17
C LEU A 275 4.47 -8.56 -16.55
N ILE A 276 4.73 -9.17 -17.70
CA ILE A 276 3.93 -10.29 -18.21
C ILE A 276 4.53 -11.60 -17.75
N ASN A 277 3.69 -12.45 -17.18
CA ASN A 277 4.05 -13.78 -16.73
C ASN A 277 4.24 -14.70 -17.94
N THR A 278 5.33 -15.46 -17.93
CA THR A 278 5.69 -16.39 -19.02
C THR A 278 5.56 -17.85 -18.61
N GLY A 279 5.03 -18.12 -17.41
CA GLY A 279 4.93 -19.44 -16.77
C GLY A 279 6.21 -19.91 -16.09
N SER A 280 7.35 -19.26 -16.35
CA SER A 280 8.66 -19.57 -15.73
C SER A 280 9.34 -18.35 -15.08
N GLY A 281 8.70 -17.20 -15.12
CA GLY A 281 9.22 -15.90 -14.72
C GLY A 281 8.50 -14.78 -15.48
N PHE A 282 9.01 -13.55 -15.40
CA PHE A 282 8.34 -12.37 -15.95
C PHE A 282 9.17 -11.64 -17.00
N ARG A 283 8.47 -11.02 -17.96
CA ARG A 283 9.05 -10.12 -18.95
C ARG A 283 8.53 -8.70 -18.74
N ASP A 284 9.44 -7.73 -18.62
CA ASP A 284 9.08 -6.31 -18.63
C ASP A 284 8.57 -5.90 -20.02
N ALA A 285 7.28 -5.57 -20.12
CA ALA A 285 6.58 -5.13 -21.32
C ALA A 285 6.31 -3.62 -21.34
N SER A 286 6.74 -2.87 -20.32
CA SER A 286 6.28 -1.49 -20.06
C SER A 286 6.45 -0.54 -21.25
N ALA A 287 7.61 -0.57 -21.91
CA ALA A 287 7.87 0.29 -23.06
C ALA A 287 7.03 -0.11 -24.29
N ALA A 288 6.92 -1.42 -24.56
CA ALA A 288 6.10 -1.94 -25.66
C ALA A 288 4.61 -1.68 -25.43
N ALA A 289 4.19 -1.68 -24.16
CA ALA A 289 2.83 -1.42 -23.74
C ALA A 289 2.42 0.07 -23.84
N GLY A 290 3.34 0.96 -24.22
CA GLY A 290 3.06 2.39 -24.40
C GLY A 290 3.06 3.21 -23.11
N LEU A 291 3.69 2.72 -22.03
CA LEU A 291 3.74 3.38 -20.72
C LEU A 291 4.91 4.38 -20.57
N GLU A 292 5.71 4.59 -21.61
CA GLU A 292 6.86 5.50 -21.56
C GLU A 292 6.42 6.94 -21.25
N GLY A 293 6.98 7.51 -20.18
CA GLY A 293 6.66 8.86 -19.70
C GLY A 293 5.38 8.96 -18.86
N ILE A 294 4.61 7.88 -18.73
CA ILE A 294 3.53 7.79 -17.75
C ILE A 294 4.15 7.40 -16.40
N SER A 295 4.43 8.41 -15.57
CA SER A 295 4.97 8.17 -14.22
C SER A 295 3.96 7.41 -13.37
N GLY A 296 4.44 6.64 -12.40
CA GLY A 296 3.64 5.93 -11.43
C GLY A 296 2.91 6.84 -10.45
N GLY A 297 2.43 6.23 -9.38
CA GLY A 297 1.58 6.83 -8.38
C GLY A 297 1.64 6.04 -7.08
N LEU A 298 1.04 6.60 -6.04
CA LEU A 298 1.00 5.95 -4.73
C LEU A 298 0.11 4.71 -4.75
N ASN A 299 -0.92 4.69 -5.59
CA ASN A 299 -1.90 3.63 -5.65
C ASN A 299 -2.30 3.29 -7.11
N VAL A 300 -2.59 2.02 -7.37
CA VAL A 300 -3.18 1.53 -8.62
C VAL A 300 -4.33 0.57 -8.32
N THR A 301 -5.39 0.65 -9.12
CA THR A 301 -6.51 -0.29 -9.06
C THR A 301 -6.96 -0.65 -10.47
N HIS A 302 -7.49 -1.86 -10.66
CA HIS A 302 -7.88 -2.37 -11.96
C HIS A 302 -9.37 -2.70 -12.01
N ALA A 303 -9.97 -2.56 -13.19
CA ALA A 303 -11.35 -2.91 -13.50
C ALA A 303 -11.54 -2.95 -15.03
N ASP A 304 -12.50 -3.73 -15.52
CA ASP A 304 -12.99 -3.65 -16.90
C ASP A 304 -14.08 -2.56 -16.95
N TYR A 305 -13.67 -1.29 -17.04
CA TYR A 305 -14.61 -0.16 -16.86
C TYR A 305 -15.58 -0.02 -18.03
N ASN A 306 -15.22 -0.57 -19.19
CA ASN A 306 -15.96 -0.42 -20.45
C ASN A 306 -16.66 -1.72 -20.90
N ASN A 307 -16.55 -2.81 -20.10
CA ASN A 307 -17.08 -4.15 -20.36
C ASN A 307 -16.54 -4.82 -21.65
N ASP A 308 -15.34 -4.45 -22.13
CA ASP A 308 -14.75 -5.01 -23.35
C ASP A 308 -14.04 -6.35 -23.12
N GLY A 309 -13.80 -6.73 -21.86
CA GLY A 309 -13.20 -7.99 -21.44
C GLY A 309 -11.70 -7.93 -21.22
N PHE A 310 -11.10 -6.75 -21.25
CA PHE A 310 -9.70 -6.54 -20.92
C PHE A 310 -9.60 -5.66 -19.68
N MET A 311 -8.74 -6.05 -18.74
CA MET A 311 -8.64 -5.31 -17.49
C MET A 311 -7.91 -3.99 -17.71
N ASP A 312 -8.53 -2.87 -17.34
CA ASP A 312 -7.96 -1.53 -17.39
C ASP A 312 -7.32 -1.16 -16.06
N VAL A 313 -6.47 -0.12 -16.04
CA VAL A 313 -5.76 0.32 -14.83
C VAL A 313 -5.97 1.81 -14.57
N LEU A 314 -6.34 2.15 -13.33
CA LEU A 314 -6.34 3.51 -12.82
C LEU A 314 -5.08 3.76 -11.98
N VAL A 315 -4.27 4.75 -12.36
CA VAL A 315 -3.09 5.20 -11.60
C VAL A 315 -3.42 6.48 -10.84
N LEU A 316 -3.29 6.42 -9.51
CA LEU A 316 -3.64 7.49 -8.56
C LEU A 316 -2.37 8.19 -8.04
N ARG A 317 -2.36 9.52 -8.09
CA ARG A 317 -1.17 10.35 -7.82
C ARG A 317 -1.43 11.52 -6.88
N GLY A 318 -0.33 12.04 -6.32
CA GLY A 318 -0.28 13.34 -5.67
C GLY A 318 -0.48 13.33 -4.15
N ALA A 319 -1.03 12.27 -3.58
CA ALA A 319 -1.05 12.09 -2.13
C ALA A 319 0.33 12.27 -1.49
N TRP A 320 0.33 12.85 -0.29
CA TRP A 320 1.51 13.21 0.51
C TRP A 320 2.36 14.36 -0.08
N PHE A 321 2.09 14.82 -1.29
CA PHE A 321 2.81 15.97 -1.87
C PHE A 321 2.16 17.32 -1.58
N ASN A 322 1.11 17.38 -0.76
CA ASN A 322 0.54 18.63 -0.27
C ASN A 322 0.27 19.61 -1.45
N LYS A 323 0.84 20.83 -1.46
CA LYS A 323 0.72 21.80 -2.56
C LYS A 323 1.25 21.29 -3.91
N GLY A 324 2.20 20.37 -3.90
CA GLY A 324 2.74 19.71 -5.08
C GLY A 324 1.91 18.52 -5.55
N GLY A 325 0.81 18.19 -4.87
CA GLY A 325 -0.02 17.00 -5.13
C GLY A 325 -1.09 17.17 -6.19
N ALA A 326 -1.21 18.34 -6.83
CA ALA A 326 -2.14 18.57 -7.93
C ALA A 326 -1.62 17.92 -9.24
N ILE A 327 -1.53 16.59 -9.24
CA ILE A 327 -1.06 15.76 -10.34
C ILE A 327 -2.23 14.90 -10.81
N PRO A 328 -2.58 14.89 -12.10
CA PRO A 328 -3.72 14.13 -12.57
C PRO A 328 -3.47 12.62 -12.52
N ASN A 329 -4.57 11.89 -12.38
CA ASN A 329 -4.62 10.43 -12.51
C ASN A 329 -4.45 10.01 -13.98
N SER A 330 -4.22 8.72 -14.20
CA SER A 330 -4.26 8.10 -15.52
C SER A 330 -5.25 6.95 -15.51
N LEU A 331 -6.31 7.00 -16.32
CA LEU A 331 -7.07 5.82 -16.70
C LEU A 331 -6.46 5.22 -17.96
N LEU A 332 -5.82 4.06 -17.81
CA LEU A 332 -5.13 3.33 -18.86
C LEU A 332 -6.04 2.21 -19.36
N ARG A 333 -6.65 2.43 -20.53
CA ARG A 333 -7.47 1.41 -21.19
C ARG A 333 -6.57 0.34 -21.81
N ASN A 334 -6.80 -0.92 -21.49
CA ASN A 334 -6.13 -2.05 -22.12
C ASN A 334 -6.74 -2.28 -23.52
N ASN A 335 -5.90 -2.29 -24.55
CA ASN A 335 -6.36 -2.44 -25.93
C ASN A 335 -6.54 -3.91 -26.35
N GLY A 336 -6.24 -4.87 -25.46
CA GLY A 336 -6.32 -6.31 -25.73
C GLY A 336 -5.18 -6.89 -26.56
N ASP A 337 -4.10 -6.11 -26.73
CA ASP A 337 -2.90 -6.47 -27.50
C ASP A 337 -1.60 -6.21 -26.71
N GLU A 338 -1.67 -6.33 -25.38
CA GLU A 338 -0.61 -5.98 -24.42
C GLU A 338 -0.22 -4.50 -24.40
N THR A 339 -1.02 -3.61 -25.01
CA THR A 339 -0.80 -2.15 -24.97
C THR A 339 -1.89 -1.40 -24.23
N PHE A 340 -1.54 -0.23 -23.69
CA PHE A 340 -2.46 0.65 -22.99
C PHE A 340 -2.60 2.02 -23.68
N THR A 341 -3.82 2.55 -23.65
CA THR A 341 -4.13 3.93 -24.07
C THR A 341 -4.56 4.74 -22.85
N ASP A 342 -3.90 5.86 -22.57
CA ASP A 342 -4.40 6.82 -21.57
C ASP A 342 -5.64 7.52 -22.15
N VAL A 343 -6.78 7.25 -21.53
CA VAL A 343 -8.11 7.78 -21.93
C VAL A 343 -8.62 8.80 -20.92
N THR A 344 -7.81 9.24 -19.94
CA THR A 344 -8.26 10.06 -18.80
C THR A 344 -9.11 11.28 -19.22
N LYS A 345 -8.63 12.02 -20.22
CA LYS A 345 -9.32 13.21 -20.73
C LYS A 345 -10.55 12.87 -21.55
N GLU A 346 -10.48 11.82 -22.37
CA GLU A 346 -11.60 11.34 -23.20
C GLU A 346 -12.75 10.82 -22.33
N ALA A 347 -12.40 10.08 -21.28
CA ALA A 347 -13.33 9.51 -20.32
C ALA A 347 -13.95 10.57 -19.38
N GLY A 348 -13.44 11.81 -19.36
CA GLY A 348 -13.94 12.86 -18.48
C GLY A 348 -13.42 12.80 -17.03
N LEU A 349 -12.29 12.11 -16.79
CA LEU A 349 -11.68 11.91 -15.47
C LEU A 349 -10.51 12.85 -15.16
N LEU A 350 -10.24 13.84 -16.03
CA LEU A 350 -9.12 14.76 -15.81
C LEU A 350 -9.44 15.73 -14.65
N SER A 351 -8.86 15.45 -13.48
CA SER A 351 -8.90 16.31 -12.30
C SER A 351 -7.50 16.52 -11.72
N PHE A 352 -7.35 17.50 -10.81
CA PHE A 352 -6.06 17.90 -10.24
C PHE A 352 -6.13 17.90 -8.70
N HIS A 353 -6.34 16.72 -8.13
CA HIS A 353 -6.40 16.48 -6.69
C HIS A 353 -5.25 15.55 -6.23
N PRO A 354 -4.74 15.71 -5.00
CA PRO A 354 -3.87 14.73 -4.37
C PRO A 354 -4.69 13.49 -4.02
N THR A 355 -4.72 12.55 -4.95
CA THR A 355 -5.52 11.33 -4.83
C THR A 355 -4.76 10.27 -4.04
N GLN A 356 -5.46 9.66 -3.09
CA GLN A 356 -4.88 8.66 -2.18
C GLN A 356 -5.27 7.24 -2.59
N THR A 357 -6.53 7.04 -2.99
CA THR A 357 -7.15 5.73 -3.19
C THR A 357 -8.44 5.87 -3.99
N ALA A 358 -8.96 4.76 -4.52
CA ALA A 358 -10.24 4.71 -5.20
C ALA A 358 -10.87 3.32 -5.08
N THR A 359 -12.19 3.23 -5.32
CA THR A 359 -12.91 1.97 -5.40
C THR A 359 -13.85 1.95 -6.61
N TRP A 360 -13.89 0.82 -7.30
CA TRP A 360 -14.80 0.52 -8.40
C TRP A 360 -15.99 -0.28 -7.90
N ALA A 361 -17.21 0.11 -8.27
CA ALA A 361 -18.41 -0.64 -7.98
C ALA A 361 -19.55 -0.22 -8.91
N ASP A 362 -20.53 -1.10 -9.10
CA ASP A 362 -21.78 -0.77 -9.81
C ASP A 362 -22.80 -0.23 -8.79
N PHE A 363 -22.75 1.08 -8.50
CA PHE A 363 -23.51 1.67 -7.39
C PHE A 363 -25.01 1.83 -7.71
N ASN A 364 -25.38 1.88 -8.99
CA ASN A 364 -26.77 1.99 -9.43
C ASN A 364 -27.36 0.66 -9.95
N ASN A 365 -26.56 -0.42 -9.96
CA ASN A 365 -26.87 -1.75 -10.47
C ASN A 365 -27.30 -1.73 -11.96
N ASP A 366 -26.62 -0.94 -12.78
CA ASP A 366 -26.92 -0.81 -14.21
C ASP A 366 -26.04 -1.67 -15.13
N GLY A 367 -25.05 -2.38 -14.56
CA GLY A 367 -24.11 -3.22 -15.27
C GLY A 367 -22.83 -2.51 -15.71
N HIS A 368 -22.65 -1.23 -15.36
CA HIS A 368 -21.42 -0.48 -15.59
C HIS A 368 -20.75 -0.11 -14.28
N LEU A 369 -19.42 -0.21 -14.23
CA LEU A 369 -18.67 0.17 -13.04
C LEU A 369 -18.51 1.68 -12.96
N ASP A 370 -18.92 2.23 -11.82
CA ASP A 370 -18.69 3.58 -11.36
C ASP A 370 -17.40 3.65 -10.52
N LEU A 371 -16.94 4.87 -10.26
CA LEU A 371 -15.68 5.12 -9.57
C LEU A 371 -15.85 6.15 -8.45
N TYR A 372 -15.42 5.81 -7.23
CA TYR A 372 -15.28 6.77 -6.14
C TYR A 372 -13.81 6.98 -5.77
N ILE A 373 -13.34 8.23 -5.75
CA ILE A 373 -11.94 8.60 -5.50
C ILE A 373 -11.82 9.37 -4.18
N GLY A 374 -10.92 8.89 -3.31
CA GLY A 374 -10.55 9.53 -2.05
C GLY A 374 -9.39 10.52 -2.21
N ASN A 375 -9.64 11.78 -1.88
CA ASN A 375 -8.67 12.88 -2.01
C ASN A 375 -8.19 13.42 -0.66
N GLU A 376 -6.97 13.96 -0.61
CA GLU A 376 -6.41 14.56 0.61
C GLU A 376 -6.71 16.06 0.74
N THR A 377 -7.78 16.41 1.46
CA THR A 377 -7.95 17.77 2.00
C THR A 377 -7.06 17.94 3.22
N THR A 378 -6.06 18.84 3.15
CA THR A 378 -5.06 19.03 4.22
C THR A 378 -4.95 20.48 4.68
N ASN A 379 -4.35 20.68 5.86
CA ASN A 379 -3.98 22.01 6.36
C ASN A 379 -2.46 22.20 6.22
N SER A 380 -2.04 23.07 5.30
CA SER A 380 -0.64 23.36 5.00
C SER A 380 -0.30 24.79 5.41
N ASN A 381 0.55 24.95 6.43
CA ASN A 381 0.99 26.27 6.93
C ASN A 381 -0.17 27.23 7.28
N GLY A 382 -1.26 26.70 7.84
CA GLY A 382 -2.46 27.50 8.15
C GLY A 382 -3.36 27.80 6.95
N THR A 383 -3.03 27.30 5.75
CA THR A 383 -3.89 27.33 4.57
C THR A 383 -4.54 25.96 4.40
N ARG A 384 -5.87 25.90 4.37
CA ARG A 384 -6.58 24.67 4.01
C ARG A 384 -6.54 24.46 2.50
N LEU A 385 -5.99 23.34 2.06
CA LEU A 385 -5.99 22.90 0.67
C LEU A 385 -7.20 21.98 0.49
N ILE A 386 -8.24 22.49 -0.16
CA ILE A 386 -9.52 21.81 -0.28
C ILE A 386 -9.50 20.94 -1.53
N HIS A 387 -9.66 19.64 -1.34
CA HIS A 387 -9.74 18.62 -2.38
C HIS A 387 -10.84 17.63 -1.99
N PRO A 388 -12.10 17.89 -2.38
CA PRO A 388 -13.20 16.99 -2.05
C PRO A 388 -13.02 15.64 -2.76
N CYS A 389 -13.54 14.56 -2.17
CA CYS A 389 -13.68 13.29 -2.86
C CYS A 389 -14.57 13.42 -4.10
N GLU A 390 -14.35 12.54 -5.08
CA GLU A 390 -15.01 12.56 -6.39
C GLU A 390 -15.79 11.26 -6.61
N PHE A 391 -16.96 11.35 -7.26
CA PHE A 391 -17.77 10.20 -7.63
C PHE A 391 -18.08 10.32 -9.12
N TYR A 392 -17.70 9.32 -9.89
CA TYR A 392 -17.83 9.30 -11.33
C TYR A 392 -18.82 8.19 -11.74
N LEU A 393 -20.01 8.60 -12.15
CA LEU A 393 -21.03 7.72 -12.73
C LEU A 393 -20.63 7.37 -14.16
N ASN A 394 -20.59 6.09 -14.50
CA ASN A 394 -20.29 5.62 -15.85
C ASN A 394 -21.50 5.82 -16.78
N ASN A 395 -21.30 6.52 -17.89
CA ASN A 395 -22.38 6.82 -18.83
C ASN A 395 -22.66 5.67 -19.81
N GLY A 396 -21.99 4.52 -19.67
CA GLY A 396 -22.15 3.33 -20.53
C GLY A 396 -21.55 3.46 -21.93
N ASN A 397 -20.77 4.51 -22.18
CA ASN A 397 -20.16 4.81 -23.48
C ASN A 397 -18.65 5.09 -23.38
N GLY A 398 -18.02 4.68 -22.28
CA GLY A 398 -16.61 4.93 -21.98
C GLY A 398 -16.31 6.31 -21.37
N THR A 399 -17.33 7.10 -21.03
CA THR A 399 -17.19 8.40 -20.35
C THR A 399 -17.88 8.40 -18.99
N PHE A 400 -17.48 9.33 -18.12
CA PHE A 400 -17.99 9.48 -16.77
C PHE A 400 -18.58 10.87 -16.51
N SER A 401 -19.48 10.94 -15.54
CA SER A 401 -20.06 12.17 -15.00
C SER A 401 -19.72 12.32 -13.52
N GLU A 402 -19.03 13.39 -13.13
CA GLU A 402 -18.75 13.69 -11.71
C GLU A 402 -20.05 14.12 -10.99
N MET A 403 -20.36 13.49 -9.85
CA MET A 403 -21.63 13.66 -9.15
C MET A 403 -21.52 13.75 -7.61
N ALA A 404 -20.34 13.70 -7.00
CA ALA A 404 -20.17 13.53 -5.55
C ALA A 404 -20.93 14.58 -4.73
N ALA A 405 -20.87 15.84 -5.15
CA ALA A 405 -21.56 16.94 -4.45
C ALA A 405 -23.09 16.79 -4.50
N SER A 406 -23.64 16.31 -5.62
CA SER A 406 -25.09 16.09 -5.78
C SER A 406 -25.60 14.89 -4.97
N LEU A 407 -24.73 13.89 -4.77
CA LEU A 407 -25.00 12.67 -4.03
C LEU A 407 -24.72 12.81 -2.52
N GLY A 408 -24.03 13.87 -2.10
CA GLY A 408 -23.73 14.17 -0.70
C GLY A 408 -22.46 13.51 -0.16
N ILE A 409 -21.55 13.09 -1.05
CA ILE A 409 -20.35 12.30 -0.72
C ILE A 409 -19.03 12.97 -1.17
N ALA A 410 -19.09 14.28 -1.48
CA ALA A 410 -17.92 15.12 -1.74
C ALA A 410 -17.19 15.48 -0.43
N GLU A 411 -16.64 14.47 0.26
CA GLU A 411 -16.01 14.63 1.56
C GLU A 411 -14.72 15.45 1.46
N GLU A 412 -14.56 16.48 2.30
CA GLU A 412 -13.39 17.36 2.35
C GLU A 412 -12.49 17.00 3.53
N ALA A 413 -11.97 15.78 3.54
CA ALA A 413 -11.22 15.21 4.66
C ALA A 413 -9.80 14.74 4.26
N TRP A 414 -8.99 14.36 5.25
CA TRP A 414 -7.69 13.77 5.01
C TRP A 414 -7.82 12.25 4.81
N VAL A 415 -8.36 11.87 3.65
CA VAL A 415 -8.74 10.48 3.34
C VAL A 415 -7.52 9.58 3.21
N LYS A 416 -7.62 8.35 3.74
CA LYS A 416 -6.57 7.31 3.67
C LYS A 416 -6.99 5.99 3.02
N ALA A 417 -8.26 5.61 3.14
CA ALA A 417 -8.87 4.48 2.44
C ALA A 417 -10.29 4.83 1.98
N VAL A 418 -10.69 4.28 0.83
CA VAL A 418 -12.09 4.22 0.36
C VAL A 418 -12.31 2.80 -0.12
N VAL A 419 -13.34 2.14 0.40
CA VAL A 419 -13.68 0.76 0.03
C VAL A 419 -15.20 0.61 -0.06
N SER A 420 -15.66 -0.29 -0.91
CA SER A 420 -17.09 -0.57 -1.09
C SER A 420 -17.47 -1.99 -0.71
N GLY A 421 -18.66 -2.15 -0.12
CA GLY A 421 -19.26 -3.42 0.26
C GLY A 421 -20.75 -3.27 0.53
N ASP A 422 -21.51 -4.35 0.39
CA ASP A 422 -22.96 -4.38 0.67
C ASP A 422 -23.16 -4.77 2.15
N TYR A 423 -22.76 -3.88 3.05
CA TYR A 423 -22.60 -4.25 4.46
C TYR A 423 -23.92 -4.65 5.13
N ASN A 424 -25.07 -4.25 4.59
CA ASN A 424 -26.39 -4.52 5.16
C ASN A 424 -27.17 -5.62 4.39
N GLY A 425 -26.61 -6.16 3.31
CA GLY A 425 -27.23 -7.22 2.50
C GLY A 425 -28.44 -6.77 1.69
N ASP A 426 -28.57 -5.48 1.36
CA ASP A 426 -29.66 -4.95 0.55
C ASP A 426 -29.39 -5.04 -0.96
N GLY A 427 -28.19 -5.48 -1.35
CA GLY A 427 -27.77 -5.66 -2.73
C GLY A 427 -27.29 -4.38 -3.40
N LEU A 428 -27.06 -3.31 -2.65
CA LEU A 428 -26.45 -2.06 -3.09
C LEU A 428 -25.05 -1.94 -2.48
N MET A 429 -24.08 -1.52 -3.28
CA MET A 429 -22.75 -1.24 -2.74
C MET A 429 -22.76 0.06 -1.95
N ASP A 430 -22.27 0.02 -0.72
CA ASP A 430 -22.05 1.16 0.16
C ASP A 430 -20.59 1.60 0.15
N ILE A 431 -20.27 2.78 0.69
CA ILE A 431 -18.91 3.33 0.68
C ILE A 431 -18.43 3.60 2.10
N TYR A 432 -17.31 3.00 2.50
CA TYR A 432 -16.58 3.35 3.70
C TYR A 432 -15.41 4.29 3.39
N VAL A 433 -15.19 5.31 4.22
CA VAL A 433 -14.07 6.26 4.08
C VAL A 433 -13.31 6.37 5.41
N SER A 434 -12.03 6.01 5.38
CA SER A 434 -11.09 6.27 6.47
C SER A 434 -10.55 7.70 6.39
N VAL A 435 -10.56 8.39 7.54
CA VAL A 435 -10.10 9.77 7.68
C VAL A 435 -9.04 9.86 8.78
N LEU A 436 -7.79 10.10 8.39
CA LEU A 436 -6.68 10.20 9.36
C LEU A 436 -6.84 11.41 10.28
N GLY A 437 -6.97 11.14 11.58
CA GLY A 437 -7.17 12.16 12.61
C GLY A 437 -8.60 12.72 12.65
N GLY A 438 -9.55 12.09 11.96
CA GLY A 438 -10.94 12.53 11.87
C GLY A 438 -11.93 11.41 12.20
N ILE A 439 -13.20 11.65 11.86
CA ILE A 439 -14.29 10.69 12.03
C ILE A 439 -14.46 9.93 10.71
N ASN A 440 -14.33 8.59 10.76
CA ASN A 440 -14.56 7.74 9.60
C ASN A 440 -16.03 7.79 9.15
N LYS A 441 -16.27 7.57 7.85
CA LYS A 441 -17.61 7.67 7.23
C LYS A 441 -18.07 6.32 6.70
N LEU A 442 -19.38 6.10 6.77
CA LEU A 442 -20.06 5.03 6.07
C LEU A 442 -21.24 5.65 5.35
N TYR A 443 -21.19 5.65 4.03
CA TYR A 443 -22.22 6.18 3.16
C TYR A 443 -23.08 5.01 2.67
N ARG A 444 -24.26 4.85 3.26
CA ARG A 444 -25.25 3.87 2.82
C ARG A 444 -25.91 4.35 1.54
N ASN A 445 -25.93 3.51 0.52
CA ASN A 445 -26.56 3.76 -0.76
C ASN A 445 -28.09 3.73 -0.62
N ALA A 446 -28.79 4.78 -1.05
CA ALA A 446 -30.26 4.82 -1.03
C ALA A 446 -30.90 4.19 -2.28
N GLY A 447 -30.09 3.58 -3.15
CA GLY A 447 -30.52 2.94 -4.39
C GLY A 447 -30.53 3.88 -5.58
N SER A 448 -31.21 3.47 -6.65
CA SER A 448 -31.26 4.23 -7.90
C SER A 448 -32.71 4.46 -8.36
N GLN A 449 -32.92 5.53 -9.14
CA GLN A 449 -34.20 5.82 -9.78
C GLN A 449 -33.97 6.20 -11.25
N GLY A 450 -34.56 5.43 -12.16
CA GLY A 450 -34.38 5.65 -13.60
C GLY A 450 -32.95 5.44 -14.08
N GLY A 451 -32.18 4.57 -13.41
CA GLY A 451 -30.78 4.29 -13.71
C GLY A 451 -29.80 5.30 -13.11
N LEU A 452 -30.25 6.34 -12.41
CA LEU A 452 -29.36 7.27 -11.73
C LEU A 452 -29.28 6.95 -10.22
N PRO A 453 -28.10 7.01 -9.61
CA PRO A 453 -27.97 6.85 -8.16
C PRO A 453 -28.74 7.96 -7.42
N GLN A 454 -29.36 7.58 -6.31
CA GLN A 454 -29.91 8.51 -5.35
C GLN A 454 -28.82 8.97 -4.36
N LYS A 455 -29.20 9.80 -3.40
CA LYS A 455 -28.27 10.26 -2.36
C LYS A 455 -27.73 9.10 -1.55
N PHE A 456 -26.53 9.26 -1.02
CA PHE A 456 -26.03 8.40 0.03
C PHE A 456 -26.31 9.01 1.41
N GLU A 457 -26.53 8.16 2.40
CA GLU A 457 -26.77 8.55 3.78
C GLU A 457 -25.53 8.23 4.64
N GLU A 458 -24.96 9.22 5.32
CA GLU A 458 -23.86 8.99 6.25
C GLU A 458 -24.40 8.36 7.56
N VAL A 459 -23.93 7.16 7.89
CA VAL A 459 -24.46 6.32 8.98
C VAL A 459 -23.39 5.73 9.90
N ALA A 460 -22.12 6.14 9.83
CA ALA A 460 -21.03 5.52 10.60
C ALA A 460 -21.29 5.52 12.11
N ALA A 461 -21.90 6.59 12.65
CA ALA A 461 -22.28 6.67 14.05
C ALA A 461 -23.34 5.64 14.43
N ALA A 462 -24.34 5.43 13.57
CA ALA A 462 -25.42 4.47 13.79
C ALA A 462 -24.91 3.03 13.64
N ALA A 463 -23.98 2.79 12.71
CA ALA A 463 -23.36 1.50 12.47
C ALA A 463 -22.27 1.14 13.51
N GLY A 464 -21.73 2.11 14.24
CA GLY A 464 -20.72 1.89 15.28
C GLY A 464 -19.25 1.89 14.82
N ILE A 465 -18.96 2.43 13.63
CA ILE A 465 -17.66 2.27 12.94
C ILE A 465 -16.86 3.57 12.72
N GLN A 466 -17.04 4.55 13.61
CA GLN A 466 -16.37 5.86 13.51
C GLN A 466 -14.87 5.83 13.87
N ASN A 467 -14.37 4.74 14.46
CA ASN A 467 -12.99 4.58 14.92
C ASN A 467 -12.23 3.59 14.01
N PRO A 468 -10.90 3.45 14.14
CA PRO A 468 -9.98 4.33 14.88
C PRO A 468 -9.96 5.77 14.35
N VAL A 469 -9.63 6.73 15.19
CA VAL A 469 -9.46 8.15 14.84
C VAL A 469 -8.26 8.35 13.94
N MET A 470 -7.14 7.70 14.24
CA MET A 470 -5.95 7.72 13.40
C MET A 470 -6.02 6.65 12.30
N SER A 471 -7.17 6.50 11.62
CA SER A 471 -7.35 5.43 10.62
C SER A 471 -6.52 5.63 9.36
N PHE A 472 -6.12 4.51 8.73
CA PHE A 472 -5.41 4.52 7.46
C PHE A 472 -5.91 3.45 6.47
N PRO A 473 -5.26 2.29 6.22
CA PRO A 473 -5.83 1.32 5.29
C PRO A 473 -7.08 0.63 5.89
N ALA A 474 -8.03 0.29 5.03
CA ALA A 474 -9.26 -0.42 5.41
C ALA A 474 -9.71 -1.40 4.31
N TRP A 475 -10.53 -2.40 4.67
CA TRP A 475 -11.18 -3.31 3.71
C TRP A 475 -12.40 -4.03 4.28
N PHE A 476 -13.34 -4.36 3.39
CA PHE A 476 -14.44 -5.28 3.67
C PHE A 476 -14.07 -6.72 3.29
N TRP A 477 -14.45 -7.67 4.12
CA TRP A 477 -14.20 -9.11 3.95
C TRP A 477 -15.17 -9.92 4.82
N ASP A 478 -15.15 -11.24 4.72
CA ASP A 478 -15.85 -12.15 5.64
C ASP A 478 -14.77 -13.01 6.32
N TYR A 479 -14.32 -12.59 7.50
CA TYR A 479 -13.14 -13.21 8.15
C TYR A 479 -13.51 -14.48 8.91
N ASP A 480 -14.78 -14.64 9.28
CA ASP A 480 -15.28 -15.78 10.06
C ASP A 480 -16.19 -16.73 9.27
N GLN A 481 -16.38 -16.46 7.98
CA GLN A 481 -17.16 -17.25 7.03
C GLN A 481 -18.64 -17.37 7.44
N ASP A 482 -19.21 -16.32 8.03
CA ASP A 482 -20.62 -16.30 8.46
C ASP A 482 -21.59 -15.82 7.36
N GLY A 483 -21.07 -15.30 6.25
CA GLY A 483 -21.80 -14.79 5.10
C GLY A 483 -22.11 -13.28 5.15
N LEU A 484 -21.63 -12.57 6.18
CA LEU A 484 -21.74 -11.13 6.34
C LEU A 484 -20.38 -10.46 6.09
N GLU A 485 -20.41 -9.24 5.55
CA GLU A 485 -19.17 -8.50 5.32
C GLU A 485 -18.78 -7.69 6.56
N ASP A 486 -17.71 -8.12 7.21
CA ASP A 486 -16.98 -7.43 8.24
C ASP A 486 -16.08 -6.34 7.67
N LEU A 487 -15.60 -5.44 8.53
CA LEU A 487 -14.71 -4.36 8.15
C LEU A 487 -13.46 -4.37 9.03
N PHE A 488 -12.28 -4.33 8.41
CA PHE A 488 -11.04 -4.09 9.13
C PHE A 488 -10.49 -2.70 8.82
N VAL A 489 -10.07 -1.98 9.85
CA VAL A 489 -9.53 -0.62 9.74
C VAL A 489 -8.26 -0.51 10.58
N ILE A 490 -7.14 -0.27 9.91
CA ILE A 490 -5.85 -0.16 10.58
C ILE A 490 -5.69 1.23 11.19
N SER A 491 -5.15 1.27 12.41
CA SER A 491 -4.78 2.51 13.11
C SER A 491 -3.33 2.87 12.83
N TYR A 492 -3.09 4.14 12.52
CA TYR A 492 -1.79 4.75 12.24
C TYR A 492 -1.50 5.85 13.28
N ASP A 493 -1.48 5.47 14.56
CA ASP A 493 -1.39 6.41 15.68
C ASP A 493 0.06 6.81 16.02
N PHE A 494 0.45 8.00 15.58
CA PHE A 494 1.75 8.61 15.86
C PHE A 494 1.72 9.68 16.96
N ARG A 495 0.64 9.80 17.75
CA ARG A 495 0.47 10.88 18.74
C ARG A 495 1.31 10.68 20.01
N GLU A 496 1.39 9.45 20.50
CA GLU A 496 1.97 9.13 21.81
C GLU A 496 3.48 8.82 21.75
N LEU A 497 3.94 8.18 20.67
CA LEU A 497 5.37 8.03 20.36
C LEU A 497 5.56 8.43 18.90
N GLY A 498 6.53 9.30 18.60
CA GLY A 498 6.76 9.79 17.23
C GLY A 498 7.59 8.84 16.37
N GLU A 499 8.32 7.90 16.99
CA GLU A 499 9.30 7.04 16.35
C GLU A 499 8.84 5.58 16.38
N ILE A 500 8.59 4.99 15.21
CA ILE A 500 7.88 3.69 15.15
C ILE A 500 8.67 2.50 15.72
N GLY A 501 10.02 2.56 15.72
CA GLY A 501 10.85 1.52 16.34
C GLY A 501 10.78 1.54 17.87
N ALA A 502 10.43 2.67 18.49
CA ALA A 502 10.10 2.71 19.91
C ALA A 502 8.83 1.89 20.21
N PHE A 503 7.82 1.94 19.33
CA PHE A 503 6.65 1.09 19.44
C PHE A 503 7.02 -0.37 19.21
N GLN A 504 7.78 -0.68 18.15
CA GLN A 504 8.20 -2.05 17.86
C GLN A 504 8.87 -2.71 19.07
N LYS A 505 9.75 -1.98 19.74
CA LYS A 505 10.39 -2.44 20.97
C LYS A 505 9.40 -2.67 22.10
N LEU A 506 8.46 -1.75 22.32
CA LEU A 506 7.47 -1.89 23.39
C LEU A 506 6.45 -3.00 23.10
N ASP A 507 6.10 -3.25 21.83
CA ASP A 507 5.24 -4.35 21.40
C ASP A 507 5.90 -5.67 21.77
N TYR A 508 7.17 -5.84 21.41
CA TYR A 508 7.96 -7.04 21.73
C TYR A 508 8.29 -7.23 23.21
N GLU A 509 8.02 -6.22 24.04
CA GLU A 509 8.16 -6.29 25.50
C GLU A 509 6.81 -6.38 26.23
N ASP A 510 5.69 -6.52 25.50
CA ASP A 510 4.32 -6.52 26.04
C ASP A 510 3.99 -5.26 26.86
N LYS A 511 4.55 -4.11 26.47
CA LYS A 511 4.45 -2.83 27.19
C LYS A 511 3.62 -1.77 26.49
N LEU A 512 2.96 -2.07 25.38
CA LEU A 512 2.12 -1.11 24.65
C LEU A 512 0.68 -0.98 25.17
N ALA A 513 0.21 -1.92 25.99
CA ALA A 513 -1.16 -1.98 26.47
C ALA A 513 -1.69 -0.62 26.99
N GLY A 514 -2.70 -0.08 26.31
CA GLY A 514 -3.39 1.16 26.69
C GLY A 514 -2.62 2.46 26.41
N GLN A 515 -1.51 2.40 25.66
CA GLN A 515 -0.73 3.59 25.25
C GLN A 515 -1.00 4.02 23.82
N ILE A 516 -1.77 3.24 23.04
CA ILE A 516 -2.00 3.50 21.61
C ILE A 516 -3.44 3.19 21.22
N GLU A 517 -3.86 3.77 20.10
CA GLU A 517 -5.05 3.35 19.39
C GLU A 517 -4.76 2.10 18.53
N TYR A 518 -5.46 1.00 18.80
CA TYR A 518 -5.36 -0.26 18.06
C TYR A 518 -6.13 -0.22 16.73
N PRO A 519 -5.82 -1.12 15.78
CA PRO A 519 -6.72 -1.37 14.65
C PRO A 519 -8.12 -1.76 15.14
N ALA A 520 -9.13 -1.64 14.28
CA ALA A 520 -10.49 -2.07 14.54
C ALA A 520 -10.90 -3.17 13.57
N LEU A 521 -11.10 -4.39 14.08
CA LEU A 521 -11.90 -5.42 13.43
C LEU A 521 -13.36 -5.23 13.85
N TYR A 522 -14.20 -4.86 12.91
CA TYR A 522 -15.63 -4.67 13.07
C TYR A 522 -16.37 -5.88 12.53
N HIS A 523 -16.88 -6.71 13.44
CA HIS A 523 -17.71 -7.85 13.10
C HIS A 523 -19.16 -7.40 12.83
N ASN A 524 -19.71 -7.79 11.69
CA ASN A 524 -21.03 -7.39 11.23
C ASN A 524 -22.12 -8.18 11.97
N THR A 525 -23.10 -7.49 12.58
CA THR A 525 -24.16 -8.16 13.35
C THR A 525 -25.40 -8.53 12.52
N GLY A 526 -25.40 -8.24 11.21
CA GLY A 526 -26.49 -8.58 10.30
C GLY A 526 -27.73 -7.67 10.40
N ASP A 527 -27.69 -6.64 11.25
CA ASP A 527 -28.76 -5.65 11.41
C ASP A 527 -28.33 -4.24 10.94
N GLY A 528 -27.24 -4.17 10.17
CA GLY A 528 -26.63 -2.93 9.70
C GLY A 528 -25.78 -2.22 10.75
N THR A 529 -25.41 -2.91 11.82
CA THR A 529 -24.45 -2.43 12.83
C THR A 529 -23.26 -3.38 12.96
N PHE A 530 -22.23 -2.93 13.68
CA PHE A 530 -21.01 -3.69 13.91
C PHE A 530 -20.63 -3.72 15.39
N THR A 531 -19.93 -4.78 15.78
CA THR A 531 -19.27 -4.91 17.08
C THR A 531 -17.76 -4.94 16.89
N ASN A 532 -17.01 -4.28 17.77
CA ASN A 532 -15.55 -4.30 17.70
C ASN A 532 -15.02 -5.63 18.28
N ALA A 533 -14.50 -6.49 17.41
CA ALA A 533 -13.96 -7.81 17.70
C ALA A 533 -12.42 -7.83 17.89
N THR A 534 -11.74 -6.68 17.82
CA THR A 534 -10.26 -6.58 17.87
C THR A 534 -9.64 -7.33 19.04
N GLY A 535 -10.20 -7.17 20.24
CA GLY A 535 -9.68 -7.81 21.44
C GLY A 535 -9.88 -9.33 21.43
N SER A 536 -11.08 -9.79 21.07
CA SER A 536 -11.39 -11.23 21.02
C SER A 536 -10.64 -11.94 19.89
N ALA A 537 -10.37 -11.24 18.79
CA ALA A 537 -9.66 -11.78 17.64
C ALA A 537 -8.12 -11.74 17.79
N ASN A 538 -7.60 -11.34 18.95
CA ASN A 538 -6.16 -11.20 19.19
C ASN A 538 -5.47 -10.20 18.23
N LEU A 539 -6.10 -9.04 18.00
CA LEU A 539 -5.57 -7.98 17.12
C LEU A 539 -5.24 -6.67 17.86
N SER A 540 -5.05 -6.72 19.17
CA SER A 540 -4.66 -5.56 19.98
C SER A 540 -3.15 -5.28 19.86
N HIS A 541 -2.67 -5.16 18.63
CA HIS A 541 -1.27 -4.93 18.26
C HIS A 541 -1.04 -3.53 17.69
N ALA A 542 0.17 -3.00 17.85
CA ALA A 542 0.58 -1.79 17.13
C ALA A 542 0.90 -2.10 15.67
N ILE A 543 0.07 -1.61 14.76
CA ILE A 543 0.20 -1.91 13.34
C ILE A 543 0.26 -0.60 12.55
N PHE A 544 1.47 -0.13 12.25
CA PHE A 544 1.69 1.08 11.43
C PHE A 544 1.54 0.77 9.93
N GLY A 545 0.36 0.28 9.54
CA GLY A 545 0.09 -0.15 8.18
C GLY A 545 -0.03 1.03 7.20
N MET A 546 0.69 0.95 6.09
CA MET A 546 0.62 1.89 4.96
C MET A 546 0.04 1.26 3.69
N GLY A 547 -0.02 -0.06 3.64
CA GLY A 547 -0.71 -0.84 2.62
C GLY A 547 -0.96 -2.27 3.12
N SER A 548 -1.97 -2.93 2.57
CA SER A 548 -2.45 -4.20 3.10
C SER A 548 -3.38 -4.89 2.13
N ASN A 549 -3.39 -6.21 2.15
CA ASN A 549 -4.40 -7.02 1.46
C ASN A 549 -4.56 -8.36 2.19
N TYR A 550 -5.55 -9.15 1.77
CA TYR A 550 -5.90 -10.43 2.37
C TYR A 550 -6.06 -11.53 1.31
N GLY A 551 -5.93 -12.78 1.77
CA GLY A 551 -6.01 -14.01 0.96
C GLY A 551 -5.92 -15.24 1.87
N ASP A 552 -6.13 -16.43 1.34
CA ASP A 552 -6.12 -17.70 2.08
C ASP A 552 -4.77 -18.40 1.88
N LEU A 553 -3.84 -18.13 2.81
CA LEU A 553 -2.41 -18.46 2.70
C LEU A 553 -2.14 -19.95 2.92
N ASN A 554 -2.90 -20.57 3.81
CA ASN A 554 -2.77 -22.00 4.16
C ASN A 554 -3.85 -22.88 3.51
N SER A 555 -4.70 -22.29 2.67
CA SER A 555 -5.79 -22.96 1.94
C SER A 555 -6.81 -23.64 2.86
N ASP A 556 -7.09 -23.06 4.03
CA ASP A 556 -8.06 -23.58 5.02
C ASP A 556 -9.48 -22.99 4.88
N GLY A 557 -9.67 -22.05 3.96
CA GLY A 557 -10.93 -21.38 3.68
C GLY A 557 -11.09 -20.03 4.36
N TYR A 558 -10.24 -19.70 5.34
CA TYR A 558 -10.32 -18.46 6.11
C TYR A 558 -9.28 -17.43 5.63
N PRO A 559 -9.69 -16.19 5.28
CA PRO A 559 -8.74 -15.17 4.85
C PRO A 559 -7.75 -14.75 5.94
N ASP A 560 -6.47 -14.83 5.62
CA ASP A 560 -5.30 -14.27 6.28
C ASP A 560 -4.97 -12.88 5.73
N PHE A 561 -4.01 -12.17 6.33
CA PHE A 561 -3.62 -10.86 5.78
C PHE A 561 -2.16 -10.48 6.03
N TYR A 562 -1.60 -9.75 5.07
CA TYR A 562 -0.27 -9.15 5.14
C TYR A 562 -0.36 -7.63 5.17
N ILE A 563 0.50 -7.01 5.97
CA ILE A 563 0.53 -5.57 6.19
C ILE A 563 1.93 -5.04 5.92
N GLY A 564 2.01 -4.13 4.96
CA GLY A 564 3.16 -3.28 4.75
C GLY A 564 3.20 -2.21 5.83
N THR A 565 4.26 -2.21 6.64
CA THR A 565 4.41 -1.31 7.78
C THR A 565 5.44 -0.22 7.49
N GLY A 566 5.38 0.87 8.25
CA GLY A 566 6.40 1.90 8.24
C GLY A 566 5.86 3.32 8.40
N SER A 567 6.72 4.30 8.09
CA SER A 567 6.38 5.72 8.11
C SER A 567 7.30 6.52 7.21
N PRO A 568 6.96 7.78 6.88
CA PRO A 568 7.87 8.65 6.15
C PRO A 568 9.21 8.85 6.87
N ASP A 569 9.30 8.69 8.19
CA ASP A 569 10.57 8.83 8.91
C ASP A 569 11.65 7.88 8.35
N PHE A 570 12.87 8.38 8.18
CA PHE A 570 13.98 7.59 7.65
C PHE A 570 14.56 6.63 8.72
N GLY A 571 14.23 6.81 10.00
CA GLY A 571 14.53 5.85 11.08
C GLY A 571 13.56 4.68 11.19
N SER A 572 12.50 4.69 10.38
CA SER A 572 11.43 3.70 10.31
C SER A 572 11.93 2.41 9.64
N VAL A 573 12.55 1.54 10.45
CA VAL A 573 13.07 0.22 10.05
C VAL A 573 12.43 -0.82 10.96
N VAL A 574 11.24 -1.30 10.60
CA VAL A 574 10.45 -2.25 11.40
C VAL A 574 9.91 -3.33 10.46
N PRO A 575 9.63 -4.53 10.95
CA PRO A 575 9.11 -5.59 10.10
C PRO A 575 7.69 -5.28 9.61
N ASN A 576 7.43 -5.59 8.35
CA ASN A 576 6.08 -5.89 7.87
C ASN A 576 5.50 -7.08 8.63
N ARG A 577 4.17 -7.20 8.70
CA ARG A 577 3.51 -8.20 9.57
C ARG A 577 2.54 -9.09 8.80
N MET A 578 2.55 -10.39 9.07
CA MET A 578 1.65 -11.40 8.51
C MET A 578 0.83 -12.06 9.61
N PHE A 579 -0.48 -12.14 9.42
CA PHE A 579 -1.41 -12.69 10.40
C PHE A 579 -2.21 -13.83 9.79
N LEU A 580 -2.13 -15.00 10.44
CA LEU A 580 -2.85 -16.20 10.08
C LEU A 580 -4.17 -16.27 10.85
N ASN A 581 -5.28 -16.42 10.14
CA ASN A 581 -6.62 -16.61 10.70
C ASN A 581 -6.74 -18.01 11.32
N LYS A 582 -7.38 -18.08 12.48
CA LYS A 582 -7.60 -19.31 13.25
C LYS A 582 -9.06 -19.70 13.18
N GLY A 583 -9.52 -20.02 11.96
CA GLY A 583 -10.88 -20.51 11.72
C GLY A 583 -11.97 -19.50 12.09
N GLY A 584 -11.73 -18.21 11.86
CA GLY A 584 -12.71 -17.14 12.11
C GLY A 584 -12.80 -16.66 13.56
N THR A 585 -11.96 -17.19 14.46
CA THR A 585 -12.08 -16.87 15.90
C THR A 585 -11.03 -15.90 16.41
N ALA A 586 -9.82 -15.95 15.85
CA ALA A 586 -8.69 -15.13 16.22
C ALA A 586 -7.62 -15.13 15.11
N PHE A 587 -6.59 -14.32 15.29
CA PHE A 587 -5.41 -14.30 14.45
C PHE A 587 -4.14 -14.61 15.26
N THR A 588 -3.21 -15.33 14.64
CA THR A 588 -1.85 -15.56 15.14
C THR A 588 -0.87 -14.84 14.23
N GLU A 589 0.14 -14.17 14.80
CA GLU A 589 1.17 -13.55 13.98
C GLU A 589 2.19 -14.60 13.51
N VAL A 590 2.37 -14.72 12.18
CA VAL A 590 3.34 -15.62 11.53
C VAL A 590 4.47 -14.84 10.84
N THR A 591 4.65 -13.58 11.22
CA THR A 591 5.63 -12.64 10.67
C THR A 591 7.05 -13.23 10.59
N MET A 592 7.50 -13.94 11.64
CA MET A 592 8.85 -14.51 11.73
C MET A 592 9.07 -15.73 10.83
N ASN A 593 8.06 -16.20 10.10
CA ASN A 593 8.16 -17.33 9.16
C ASN A 593 8.55 -16.88 7.75
N GLY A 594 9.38 -15.84 7.64
CA GLY A 594 9.89 -15.32 6.35
C GLY A 594 9.22 -14.04 5.84
N PHE A 595 8.25 -13.48 6.57
CA PHE A 595 7.49 -12.29 6.13
C PHE A 595 7.97 -10.96 6.74
N ALA A 596 8.83 -11.03 7.77
CA ALA A 596 9.30 -9.90 8.57
C ALA A 596 10.32 -9.01 7.83
N HIS A 597 10.01 -8.58 6.62
CA HIS A 597 10.85 -7.69 5.84
C HIS A 597 10.91 -6.31 6.50
N ILE A 598 12.10 -5.78 6.75
CA ILE A 598 12.31 -4.55 7.55
C ILE A 598 12.30 -3.25 6.73
N GLN A 599 12.26 -3.36 5.40
CA GLN A 599 11.95 -2.21 4.57
C GLN A 599 10.46 -1.90 4.58
N LYS A 600 10.14 -0.63 4.34
CA LYS A 600 8.77 -0.14 4.32
C LYS A 600 7.95 -0.86 3.25
N GLY A 601 6.83 -1.45 3.63
CA GLY A 601 5.89 -2.11 2.72
C GLY A 601 4.68 -1.23 2.38
N HIS A 602 4.16 -1.37 1.17
CA HIS A 602 2.98 -0.66 0.68
C HIS A 602 2.01 -1.61 -0.03
N GLY A 603 1.86 -1.52 -1.35
CA GLY A 603 0.88 -2.32 -2.07
C GLY A 603 1.12 -3.80 -2.02
N ILE A 604 0.07 -4.55 -1.70
CA ILE A 604 0.10 -6.00 -1.52
C ILE A 604 -0.98 -6.65 -2.38
N ALA A 605 -0.65 -7.77 -3.00
CA ALA A 605 -1.59 -8.63 -3.72
C ALA A 605 -1.37 -10.09 -3.35
N PHE A 606 -2.48 -10.80 -3.13
CA PHE A 606 -2.52 -12.24 -2.94
C PHE A 606 -3.04 -12.89 -4.22
N GLY A 607 -2.39 -13.94 -4.67
CA GLY A 607 -2.84 -14.68 -5.84
C GLY A 607 -1.96 -15.88 -6.13
N ASP A 608 -2.57 -16.91 -6.69
CA ASP A 608 -1.90 -18.11 -7.21
C ASP A 608 -1.11 -17.74 -8.47
N ILE A 609 0.07 -17.14 -8.30
CA ILE A 609 0.78 -16.45 -9.39
C ILE A 609 1.38 -17.44 -10.38
N ASP A 610 1.59 -18.67 -9.91
CA ASP A 610 2.23 -19.73 -10.66
C ASP A 610 1.25 -20.86 -11.06
N ASN A 611 -0.04 -20.72 -10.72
CA ASN A 611 -1.13 -21.63 -11.03
C ASN A 611 -0.95 -23.06 -10.49
N ASP A 612 -0.38 -23.22 -9.30
CA ASP A 612 -0.18 -24.51 -8.65
C ASP A 612 -1.27 -24.88 -7.61
N GLY A 613 -2.14 -23.92 -7.28
CA GLY A 613 -3.32 -24.17 -6.47
C GLY A 613 -3.26 -23.68 -5.03
N ASP A 614 -2.34 -22.80 -4.70
CA ASP A 614 -2.36 -22.02 -3.47
C ASP A 614 -1.96 -20.56 -3.75
N GLN A 615 -2.07 -19.67 -2.75
CA GLN A 615 -1.83 -18.24 -2.96
C GLN A 615 -0.43 -17.82 -2.55
N ASP A 616 0.21 -17.04 -3.41
CA ASP A 616 1.45 -16.30 -3.17
C ASP A 616 1.16 -14.86 -2.74
N VAL A 617 2.20 -14.18 -2.25
CA VAL A 617 2.09 -12.78 -1.80
C VAL A 617 3.13 -11.90 -2.46
N TYR A 618 2.70 -10.94 -3.28
CA TYR A 618 3.57 -9.91 -3.84
C TYR A 618 3.42 -8.61 -3.04
N ALA A 619 4.54 -7.97 -2.69
CA ALA A 619 4.54 -6.70 -1.98
C ALA A 619 5.48 -5.66 -2.61
N VAL A 620 4.95 -4.48 -2.83
CA VAL A 620 5.71 -3.29 -3.25
C VAL A 620 6.40 -2.68 -2.04
N MET A 621 7.68 -2.45 -2.18
CA MET A 621 8.57 -2.03 -1.10
C MET A 621 9.18 -0.66 -1.39
N GLY A 622 9.61 0.01 -0.32
CA GLY A 622 10.25 1.32 -0.38
C GLY A 622 9.40 2.38 0.31
N GLY A 623 9.99 3.56 0.53
CA GLY A 623 9.39 4.63 1.34
C GLY A 623 9.20 5.93 0.59
N ALA A 624 9.18 7.04 1.33
CA ALA A 624 8.79 8.34 0.82
C ALA A 624 9.97 9.20 0.31
N TYR A 625 11.19 8.93 0.78
CA TYR A 625 12.36 9.69 0.37
C TYR A 625 13.12 9.01 -0.75
N GLU A 626 13.84 9.75 -1.59
CA GLU A 626 14.64 9.18 -2.72
C GLU A 626 15.59 8.06 -2.26
N GLY A 627 16.07 8.11 -1.02
CA GLY A 627 16.93 7.13 -0.39
C GLY A 627 16.22 5.94 0.24
N ASP A 628 14.89 5.94 0.34
CA ASP A 628 14.07 4.81 0.82
C ASP A 628 13.80 3.78 -0.29
N VAL A 629 14.54 3.82 -1.40
CA VAL A 629 14.37 2.85 -2.49
C VAL A 629 14.61 1.43 -2.01
N SER A 630 13.64 0.54 -2.22
CA SER A 630 13.75 -0.90 -1.93
C SER A 630 13.42 -1.72 -3.16
N ARG A 631 13.73 -3.01 -3.11
CA ARG A 631 13.26 -4.01 -4.08
C ARG A 631 11.96 -4.62 -3.58
N ASN A 632 11.01 -4.81 -4.48
CA ASN A 632 9.78 -5.54 -4.22
C ASN A 632 10.07 -7.01 -3.91
N VAL A 633 9.16 -7.64 -3.17
CA VAL A 633 9.28 -9.03 -2.73
C VAL A 633 8.09 -9.86 -3.23
N LEU A 634 8.32 -11.16 -3.45
CA LEU A 634 7.32 -12.15 -3.83
C LEU A 634 7.53 -13.38 -2.97
N PHE A 635 6.66 -13.58 -2.01
CA PHE A 635 6.67 -14.76 -1.15
C PHE A 635 5.94 -15.90 -1.86
N GLU A 636 6.70 -16.85 -2.40
CA GLU A 636 6.16 -18.06 -3.04
C GLU A 636 5.70 -19.05 -1.96
N ASN A 637 4.50 -19.58 -2.12
CA ASN A 637 3.94 -20.55 -1.19
C ASN A 637 4.68 -21.90 -1.30
N PRO A 638 5.09 -22.50 -0.18
CA PRO A 638 5.80 -23.77 -0.20
C PRO A 638 4.90 -24.99 -0.52
N GLY A 639 3.61 -24.79 -0.78
CA GLY A 639 2.64 -25.86 -1.02
C GLY A 639 1.84 -26.21 0.23
N THR A 640 0.52 -26.30 0.10
CA THR A 640 -0.38 -26.66 1.21
C THR A 640 -0.81 -28.13 1.18
N GLY A 641 -0.91 -28.74 -0.01
CA GLY A 641 -1.52 -30.07 -0.20
C GLY A 641 -3.03 -30.10 0.07
N SER A 642 -3.66 -28.92 0.16
CA SER A 642 -5.10 -28.76 0.34
C SER A 642 -5.83 -28.82 -0.99
N ASN A 643 -7.14 -29.09 -0.92
CA ASN A 643 -8.03 -28.94 -2.06
C ASN A 643 -8.39 -27.45 -2.23
N TRP A 644 -8.59 -27.05 -3.47
CA TRP A 644 -8.84 -25.66 -3.83
C TRP A 644 -9.76 -25.55 -5.05
N ILE A 645 -10.32 -24.36 -5.27
CA ILE A 645 -10.99 -24.00 -6.52
C ILE A 645 -10.80 -22.51 -6.79
N ASN A 646 -10.43 -22.17 -8.02
CA ASN A 646 -10.37 -20.79 -8.50
C ASN A 646 -11.58 -20.52 -9.39
N ILE A 647 -12.37 -19.50 -9.04
CA ILE A 647 -13.63 -19.16 -9.71
C ILE A 647 -13.52 -17.78 -10.36
N GLN A 648 -13.52 -17.74 -11.70
CA GLN A 648 -13.69 -16.52 -12.48
C GLN A 648 -15.17 -16.33 -12.82
N LEU A 649 -15.72 -15.15 -12.50
CA LEU A 649 -17.09 -14.80 -12.88
C LEU A 649 -17.11 -13.89 -14.11
N GLU A 650 -18.10 -14.08 -14.98
CA GLU A 650 -18.34 -13.20 -16.13
C GLU A 650 -19.80 -12.71 -16.12
N GLY A 651 -20.00 -11.42 -15.84
CA GLY A 651 -21.29 -10.75 -15.89
C GLY A 651 -21.78 -10.52 -17.33
N THR A 652 -23.10 -10.46 -17.51
CA THR A 652 -23.73 -10.14 -18.81
C THR A 652 -24.74 -9.00 -18.73
N SER A 653 -25.40 -8.90 -17.59
CA SER A 653 -26.23 -7.77 -17.18
C SER A 653 -25.71 -7.10 -15.91
N ALA A 654 -25.02 -7.85 -15.05
CA ALA A 654 -24.04 -7.27 -14.13
C ALA A 654 -22.78 -6.84 -14.91
N ASN A 655 -21.95 -6.00 -14.28
CA ASN A 655 -20.64 -5.62 -14.83
C ASN A 655 -19.80 -6.86 -15.17
N ARG A 656 -19.03 -6.78 -16.27
CA ARG A 656 -18.44 -7.96 -16.92
C ARG A 656 -17.46 -8.70 -16.03
N CYS A 657 -16.63 -7.97 -15.27
CA CYS A 657 -15.69 -8.55 -14.31
C CYS A 657 -16.31 -8.86 -12.93
N ALA A 658 -17.64 -8.77 -12.82
CA ALA A 658 -18.45 -9.22 -11.69
C ALA A 658 -18.13 -8.58 -10.33
N ILE A 659 -17.48 -7.42 -10.28
CA ILE A 659 -17.19 -6.72 -9.03
C ILE A 659 -18.49 -6.49 -8.25
N GLY A 660 -18.48 -6.85 -6.97
CA GLY A 660 -19.63 -6.83 -6.08
C GLY A 660 -20.45 -8.13 -6.04
N ALA A 661 -20.20 -9.10 -6.93
CA ALA A 661 -20.86 -10.40 -6.86
C ALA A 661 -20.40 -11.20 -5.64
N ARG A 662 -21.34 -11.83 -4.93
CA ARG A 662 -21.04 -12.72 -3.80
C ARG A 662 -21.11 -14.18 -4.22
N ILE A 663 -20.12 -14.95 -3.82
CA ILE A 663 -20.00 -16.38 -4.06
C ILE A 663 -20.12 -17.08 -2.73
N LYS A 664 -21.06 -18.01 -2.63
CA LYS A 664 -21.18 -18.97 -1.55
C LYS A 664 -20.83 -20.36 -2.08
N LEU A 665 -19.84 -21.00 -1.46
CA LEU A 665 -19.36 -22.34 -1.78
C LEU A 665 -19.74 -23.30 -0.67
N ASP A 666 -20.69 -24.21 -0.92
CA ASP A 666 -21.07 -25.24 0.04
C ASP A 666 -20.17 -26.47 -0.15
N ILE A 667 -19.42 -26.85 0.89
CA ILE A 667 -18.45 -27.96 0.84
C ILE A 667 -18.81 -29.10 1.81
N LEU A 668 -18.39 -30.32 1.45
CA LEU A 668 -18.53 -31.53 2.26
C LEU A 668 -17.18 -31.96 2.79
N GLU A 669 -17.07 -32.05 4.11
CA GLU A 669 -15.87 -32.49 4.82
C GLU A 669 -15.74 -34.01 4.90
N ALA A 670 -14.53 -34.47 5.23
CA ALA A 670 -14.24 -35.90 5.34
C ALA A 670 -14.98 -36.61 6.49
N ASP A 671 -15.38 -35.87 7.52
CA ASP A 671 -16.20 -36.37 8.62
C ASP A 671 -17.72 -36.38 8.29
N GLY A 672 -18.08 -35.93 7.09
CA GLY A 672 -19.46 -35.84 6.60
C GLY A 672 -20.19 -34.55 6.99
N THR A 673 -19.53 -33.62 7.66
CA THR A 673 -20.10 -32.29 7.94
C THR A 673 -20.10 -31.41 6.69
N SER A 674 -20.99 -30.42 6.66
CA SER A 674 -21.02 -29.45 5.57
C SER A 674 -21.04 -28.05 6.14
N HIS A 675 -20.28 -27.16 5.52
CA HIS A 675 -20.25 -25.75 5.83
C HIS A 675 -20.05 -24.95 4.54
N SER A 676 -20.12 -23.63 4.66
CA SER A 676 -20.06 -22.71 3.54
C SER A 676 -18.85 -21.80 3.66
N LEU A 677 -18.23 -21.51 2.53
CA LEU A 677 -17.22 -20.48 2.38
C LEU A 677 -17.78 -19.35 1.52
N TYR A 678 -17.37 -18.12 1.78
CA TYR A 678 -17.88 -16.91 1.15
C TYR A 678 -16.74 -16.05 0.61
N ARG A 679 -16.96 -15.50 -0.59
CA ARG A 679 -16.09 -14.47 -1.19
C ARG A 679 -16.95 -13.44 -1.91
N THR A 680 -16.53 -12.19 -1.87
CA THR A 680 -17.07 -11.13 -2.73
C THR A 680 -16.02 -10.79 -3.78
N VAL A 681 -16.40 -10.71 -5.05
CA VAL A 681 -15.49 -10.32 -6.14
C VAL A 681 -15.09 -8.86 -5.96
N ARG A 682 -13.80 -8.62 -5.68
CA ARG A 682 -13.16 -7.31 -5.53
C ARG A 682 -11.64 -7.47 -5.53
N THR A 683 -10.95 -6.33 -5.60
CA THR A 683 -9.47 -6.27 -5.52
C THR A 683 -8.90 -6.41 -4.09
N GLY A 684 -9.77 -6.38 -3.08
CA GLY A 684 -9.43 -6.58 -1.68
C GLY A 684 -9.11 -5.29 -0.93
N GLY A 685 -7.88 -5.18 -0.42
CA GLY A 685 -7.43 -4.14 0.49
C GLY A 685 -7.06 -2.78 -0.11
N SER A 686 -6.31 -2.00 0.65
CA SER A 686 -5.86 -0.65 0.27
C SER A 686 -4.40 -0.69 -0.21
N PHE A 687 -4.07 0.14 -1.21
CA PHE A 687 -2.74 0.26 -1.83
C PHE A 687 -2.28 -0.94 -2.66
N GLY A 688 -3.03 -2.04 -2.75
CA GLY A 688 -2.75 -3.13 -3.67
C GLY A 688 -4.02 -3.86 -4.08
N SER A 689 -4.00 -4.48 -5.25
CA SER A 689 -5.15 -5.13 -5.87
C SER A 689 -4.83 -6.58 -6.20
N SER A 690 -5.50 -7.50 -5.51
CA SER A 690 -5.52 -8.93 -5.82
C SER A 690 -6.39 -9.21 -7.06
N PRO A 691 -6.22 -10.37 -7.73
CA PRO A 691 -7.02 -10.74 -8.90
C PRO A 691 -8.52 -10.82 -8.62
N LEU A 692 -9.35 -10.59 -9.64
CA LEU A 692 -10.81 -10.74 -9.52
C LEU A 692 -11.27 -12.20 -9.58
N ARG A 693 -10.44 -13.13 -10.08
CA ARG A 693 -10.68 -14.57 -9.89
C ARG A 693 -10.59 -14.91 -8.40
N GLN A 694 -11.62 -15.57 -7.87
CA GLN A 694 -11.73 -15.84 -6.44
C GLN A 694 -11.20 -17.22 -6.09
N PHE A 695 -10.17 -17.24 -5.25
CA PHE A 695 -9.60 -18.46 -4.69
C PHE A 695 -10.38 -18.91 -3.45
N PHE A 696 -10.66 -20.21 -3.39
CA PHE A 696 -11.17 -20.90 -2.22
C PHE A 696 -10.23 -22.04 -1.87
N GLY A 697 -9.49 -21.92 -0.77
CA GLY A 697 -8.93 -23.06 -0.08
C GLY A 697 -10.05 -23.83 0.62
N MET A 698 -9.98 -25.15 0.58
CA MET A 698 -11.01 -26.03 1.14
C MET A 698 -10.40 -27.09 2.04
N GLY A 699 -9.16 -26.91 2.50
CA GLY A 699 -8.45 -27.86 3.34
C GLY A 699 -8.50 -29.28 2.76
N GLN A 700 -9.18 -30.19 3.46
CA GLN A 700 -9.31 -31.60 3.05
C GLN A 700 -10.74 -31.97 2.62
N ALA A 701 -11.54 -30.99 2.21
CA ALA A 701 -12.92 -31.20 1.75
C ALA A 701 -12.99 -32.28 0.66
N GLN A 702 -14.00 -33.16 0.75
CA GLN A 702 -14.19 -34.28 -0.17
C GLN A 702 -14.96 -33.90 -1.44
N ALA A 703 -15.81 -32.89 -1.37
CA ALA A 703 -16.62 -32.46 -2.52
C ALA A 703 -17.14 -31.03 -2.35
N ILE A 704 -17.38 -30.37 -3.48
CA ILE A 704 -18.21 -29.17 -3.56
C ILE A 704 -19.66 -29.62 -3.81
N GLN A 705 -20.58 -29.24 -2.93
CA GLN A 705 -21.99 -29.56 -3.03
C GLN A 705 -22.74 -28.57 -3.93
N ALA A 706 -22.44 -27.27 -3.79
CA ALA A 706 -23.04 -26.22 -4.59
C ALA A 706 -22.17 -24.97 -4.66
N ILE A 707 -22.30 -24.22 -5.75
CA ILE A 707 -21.82 -22.84 -5.89
C ILE A 707 -23.05 -21.96 -6.10
N SER A 708 -23.29 -21.01 -5.20
CA SER A 708 -24.36 -20.00 -5.30
C SER A 708 -23.75 -18.63 -5.56
N ILE A 709 -24.17 -17.98 -6.64
CA ILE A 709 -23.67 -16.66 -7.05
C ILE A 709 -24.79 -15.63 -6.97
N TYR A 710 -24.59 -14.62 -6.13
CA TYR A 710 -25.45 -13.45 -6.02
C TYR A 710 -24.86 -12.34 -6.90
N TRP A 711 -25.39 -12.22 -8.11
CA TRP A 711 -24.97 -11.19 -9.06
C TRP A 711 -25.48 -9.81 -8.62
N PRO A 712 -24.68 -8.73 -8.83
CA PRO A 712 -25.14 -7.36 -8.62
C PRO A 712 -26.48 -7.09 -9.31
N GLY A 713 -27.40 -6.44 -8.60
CA GLY A 713 -28.75 -6.13 -9.09
C GLY A 713 -29.71 -7.33 -9.23
N LYS A 714 -29.32 -8.56 -8.86
CA LYS A 714 -30.20 -9.75 -8.88
C LYS A 714 -30.62 -10.15 -7.48
N LYS A 715 -31.92 -10.45 -7.33
CA LYS A 715 -32.49 -10.89 -6.04
C LYS A 715 -32.23 -12.37 -5.74
N GLU A 716 -32.27 -13.21 -6.76
CA GLU A 716 -32.14 -14.66 -6.62
C GLU A 716 -30.74 -15.10 -7.09
N PRO A 717 -30.07 -16.00 -6.36
CA PRO A 717 -28.77 -16.49 -6.76
C PRO A 717 -28.85 -17.42 -7.98
N GLN A 718 -27.81 -17.40 -8.81
CA GLN A 718 -27.53 -18.46 -9.77
C GLN A 718 -26.85 -19.61 -9.04
N VAL A 719 -27.47 -20.80 -9.04
CA VAL A 719 -26.98 -21.97 -8.30
C VAL A 719 -26.52 -23.06 -9.27
N HIS A 720 -25.29 -23.53 -9.07
CA HIS A 720 -24.74 -24.72 -9.70
C HIS A 720 -24.63 -25.83 -8.68
N SER A 721 -25.27 -26.97 -8.98
CA SER A 721 -25.22 -28.17 -8.16
C SER A 721 -25.00 -29.41 -9.02
N GLY A 722 -24.39 -30.44 -8.45
CA GLY A 722 -24.00 -31.66 -9.16
C GLY A 722 -22.50 -31.97 -8.98
N GLU A 723 -21.93 -32.72 -9.91
CA GLU A 723 -20.52 -33.08 -9.87
C GLU A 723 -19.65 -31.87 -10.27
N ILE A 724 -19.14 -31.15 -9.28
CA ILE A 724 -18.17 -30.06 -9.44
C ILE A 724 -16.81 -30.60 -9.02
N LYS A 725 -15.83 -30.53 -9.94
CA LYS A 725 -14.48 -31.08 -9.69
C LYS A 725 -13.68 -30.15 -8.78
N LEU A 726 -12.96 -30.73 -7.83
CA LEU A 726 -11.95 -30.06 -7.02
C LEU A 726 -10.69 -29.76 -7.84
N ASN A 727 -9.90 -28.80 -7.37
CA ASN A 727 -8.56 -28.45 -7.88
C ASN A 727 -8.63 -28.01 -9.34
N GLN A 728 -9.53 -27.05 -9.61
CA GLN A 728 -9.81 -26.55 -10.94
C GLN A 728 -9.80 -25.03 -10.98
N PHE A 729 -9.42 -24.50 -12.13
CA PHE A 729 -9.82 -23.18 -12.58
C PHE A 729 -11.15 -23.31 -13.31
N ILE A 730 -12.16 -22.56 -12.89
CA ILE A 730 -13.47 -22.55 -13.55
C ILE A 730 -13.90 -21.12 -13.90
N ARG A 731 -14.66 -20.99 -14.98
CA ARG A 731 -15.40 -19.79 -15.33
C ARG A 731 -16.89 -20.04 -15.26
N ILE A 732 -17.61 -19.12 -14.61
CA ILE A 732 -19.07 -19.14 -14.55
C ILE A 732 -19.61 -17.83 -15.12
N LYS A 733 -20.40 -17.96 -16.18
CA LYS A 733 -21.06 -16.85 -16.85
C LYS A 733 -22.49 -16.65 -16.33
N GLU A 734 -22.88 -15.40 -16.14
CA GLU A 734 -24.22 -15.05 -15.69
C GLU A 734 -25.30 -15.65 -16.61
N GLY A 735 -26.29 -16.30 -16.00
CA GLY A 735 -27.43 -16.92 -16.69
C GLY A 735 -27.12 -18.23 -17.44
N ARG A 736 -25.86 -18.69 -17.46
CA ARG A 736 -25.48 -19.99 -18.04
C ARG A 736 -25.56 -21.10 -16.99
N LYS A 737 -26.02 -22.28 -17.43
CA LYS A 737 -26.11 -23.46 -16.55
C LYS A 737 -24.83 -24.28 -16.53
N GLU A 738 -24.02 -24.16 -17.58
CA GLU A 738 -22.77 -24.89 -17.71
C GLU A 738 -21.64 -24.14 -16.98
N ILE A 739 -20.78 -24.90 -16.28
CA ILE A 739 -19.49 -24.43 -15.77
C ILE A 739 -18.44 -24.68 -16.85
N GLU A 740 -17.66 -23.66 -17.20
CA GLU A 740 -16.50 -23.79 -18.06
C GLU A 740 -15.29 -24.17 -17.21
N TYR A 741 -14.61 -25.27 -17.53
CA TYR A 741 -13.36 -25.67 -16.89
C TYR A 741 -12.19 -25.12 -17.71
N LEU A 742 -11.40 -24.25 -17.10
CA LEU A 742 -10.26 -23.61 -17.74
C LEU A 742 -9.04 -24.55 -17.70
N SER A 743 -8.26 -24.57 -18.79
CA SER A 743 -7.02 -25.33 -18.82
C SER A 743 -5.98 -24.68 -17.92
N ASN A 744 -5.32 -25.46 -17.06
CA ASN A 744 -4.12 -24.99 -16.37
C ASN A 744 -2.96 -24.89 -17.38
N PRO A 745 -2.39 -23.69 -17.63
CA PRO A 745 -1.28 -23.51 -18.57
C PRO A 745 -0.03 -24.34 -18.25
N LYS A 746 0.21 -24.71 -16.98
CA LYS A 746 1.35 -25.57 -16.57
C LYS A 746 1.16 -27.07 -16.84
N VAL A 747 -0.04 -27.53 -17.22
CA VAL A 747 -0.34 -28.96 -17.45
C VAL A 747 -0.25 -29.36 -18.94
N GLN A 748 0.34 -28.53 -19.81
CA GLN A 748 0.57 -28.87 -21.23
C GLN A 748 1.99 -29.38 -21.53
#